data_AF-G4TJV5-F1
#
_entry.id   AF-G4TJV5-F1
#
_cell.length_a   1.000
_cell.length_b   1.000
_cell.length_c   1.000
_cell.angle_alpha   90.00
_cell.angle_beta   90.00
_cell.angle_gamma   90.00
#
_symmetry.space_group_name_H-M   'P 1'
#
loop_
_entity.id
_entity.type
_entity.pdbx_description
1 polymer ?
#
loop_
_entity_poly.entity_id
_entity_poly.type
_entity_poly.pdbx_seq_one_letter_code
_entity_poly.pdbx_strand_id
1 'polypeptide(L)'
;MGEPVKVLVIGSVLGELRGFVDKVQTLDGKYGPFAFILCLGDFFDNSDDHPSVDELLGGSIHVPKTTYIMGGEHKLPQKILEKAAQTGGELAPNILLLDKATVITTSQGIRIAALGGDYDPASYSSPKYAPSNHFTSSDVRKLLSHPSITIPKSQQNPNSLAAMKASSTTTKIDILLTHVTPASLTLHTPNMPPSYPDRVSPQLDDIVRAAMPRYHFVSGAGMFWEREPFPWPDAADSGRCTRFLSIGAFGGQIPEGQKRPRWSYAFTITPVTPNTHPVSLPPNITFNPYIPHQAVEGFIATKPPSPQAQKRALDDSGEQFRWSHEGREGPKRRKKENLQANGLPEGYVCRICQSTEHSIKDCPERSKPPEGYICRRCQQSDHFIRDCPTKDEKGDTGGRKPPPGYVCRACGSENHLIDDCPEVVKGRHEREQRRHKGPAKEITADECWFCLMNPKLAKHLLVSLGEECYLSLPKGQLPITSSKDPKIKELFPVPGGGHILIIPISHRPTLRSLPPSEATSTLNEVEKYKTALTSFFATYGCSPIFFEVAKRMLHGVHAQLHTLPIPNSIPLEEVEQALVQTGKQTRIELLEEDLGETTDNYMQIELPGGKRLVHIMDDGTRFPLQFVRMALASLFGVPDRVDWKSCVESEEREKEEAEQFKSAFRSFDPFL
;
A
#
# COMPACT_ATOMS: atom_id res chain seq x y z
N MET A 1 -22.02 15.75 -23.54
CA MET A 1 -21.31 14.62 -22.92
C MET A 1 -21.72 13.36 -23.66
N GLY A 2 -20.80 12.42 -23.90
CA GLY A 2 -21.18 11.11 -24.46
C GLY A 2 -22.09 10.36 -23.49
N GLU A 3 -22.97 9.49 -24.00
CA GLU A 3 -23.82 8.66 -23.14
C GLU A 3 -22.99 7.61 -22.37
N PRO A 4 -23.28 7.34 -21.09
CA PRO A 4 -22.58 6.31 -20.33
C PRO A 4 -22.82 4.91 -20.92
N VAL A 5 -21.73 4.16 -21.14
CA VAL A 5 -21.75 2.84 -21.78
C VAL A 5 -21.48 1.74 -20.75
N LYS A 6 -22.39 0.77 -20.61
CA LYS A 6 -22.15 -0.42 -19.79
C LYS A 6 -21.32 -1.46 -20.55
N VAL A 7 -20.22 -1.91 -19.96
CA VAL A 7 -19.27 -2.87 -20.54
C VAL A 7 -19.13 -4.06 -19.61
N LEU A 8 -19.13 -5.27 -20.18
CA LEU A 8 -18.86 -6.51 -19.46
C LEU A 8 -17.49 -7.06 -19.88
N VAL A 9 -16.64 -7.36 -18.90
CA VAL A 9 -15.32 -7.97 -19.10
C VAL A 9 -15.36 -9.38 -18.54
N ILE A 10 -14.86 -10.34 -19.32
CA ILE A 10 -14.78 -11.75 -18.96
C ILE A 10 -13.34 -12.22 -19.18
N GLY A 11 -12.80 -13.00 -18.24
CA GLY A 11 -11.46 -13.59 -18.37
C GLY A 11 -11.41 -14.75 -19.36
N SER A 12 -10.36 -15.57 -19.30
CA SER A 12 -10.15 -16.70 -20.20
C SER A 12 -11.33 -17.68 -20.22
N VAL A 13 -11.92 -17.95 -21.39
CA VAL A 13 -13.10 -18.84 -21.54
C VAL A 13 -12.72 -20.31 -21.65
N LEU A 14 -11.50 -20.60 -22.10
CA LEU A 14 -10.91 -21.95 -22.18
C LEU A 14 -11.81 -22.96 -22.92
N GLY A 15 -12.48 -22.53 -24.00
CA GLY A 15 -13.33 -23.38 -24.83
C GLY A 15 -14.75 -23.63 -24.32
N GLU A 16 -15.13 -23.14 -23.13
CA GLU A 16 -16.51 -23.28 -22.57
C GLU A 16 -17.53 -22.32 -23.23
N LEU A 17 -17.65 -22.35 -24.57
CA LEU A 17 -18.40 -21.35 -25.34
C LEU A 17 -19.91 -21.32 -25.05
N ARG A 18 -20.55 -22.49 -24.86
CA ARG A 18 -21.99 -22.55 -24.56
C ARG A 18 -22.30 -21.97 -23.17
N GLY A 19 -21.52 -22.37 -22.17
CA GLY A 19 -21.63 -21.81 -20.82
C GLY A 19 -21.36 -20.31 -20.80
N PHE A 20 -20.42 -19.83 -21.63
CA PHE A 20 -20.17 -18.40 -21.82
C PHE A 20 -21.43 -17.68 -22.32
N VAL A 21 -22.10 -18.18 -23.37
CA VAL A 21 -23.31 -17.58 -23.92
C VAL A 21 -24.44 -17.53 -22.89
N ASP A 22 -24.72 -18.64 -22.21
CA ASP A 22 -25.78 -18.72 -21.20
C ASP A 22 -25.53 -17.71 -20.07
N LYS A 23 -24.26 -17.57 -19.68
CA LYS A 23 -23.89 -16.66 -18.59
C LYS A 23 -23.93 -15.21 -19.02
N VAL A 24 -23.54 -14.89 -20.24
CA VAL A 24 -23.70 -13.57 -20.83
C VAL A 24 -25.17 -13.18 -20.90
N GLN A 25 -26.05 -14.04 -21.38
CA GLN A 25 -27.49 -13.79 -21.42
C GLN A 25 -28.06 -13.52 -20.02
N THR A 26 -27.67 -14.34 -19.04
CA THR A 26 -28.08 -14.16 -17.64
C THR A 26 -27.61 -12.83 -17.07
N LEU A 27 -26.35 -12.46 -17.30
CA LEU A 27 -25.79 -11.20 -16.80
C LEU A 27 -26.40 -9.98 -17.50
N ASP A 28 -26.61 -10.05 -18.81
CA ASP A 28 -27.24 -8.98 -19.58
C ASP A 28 -28.69 -8.75 -19.14
N GLY A 29 -29.46 -9.83 -18.93
CA GLY A 29 -30.82 -9.73 -18.40
C GLY A 29 -30.88 -9.13 -17.00
N LYS A 30 -29.89 -9.40 -16.14
CA LYS A 30 -29.88 -8.93 -14.75
C LYS A 30 -29.28 -7.53 -14.56
N TYR A 31 -28.23 -7.19 -15.29
CA TYR A 31 -27.41 -5.99 -15.05
C TYR A 31 -27.25 -5.10 -16.29
N GLY A 32 -27.66 -5.59 -17.46
CA GLY A 32 -27.54 -4.91 -18.74
C GLY A 32 -28.56 -3.78 -18.93
N PRO A 33 -28.85 -3.41 -20.20
CA PRO A 33 -28.20 -3.93 -21.40
C PRO A 33 -26.73 -3.50 -21.47
N PHE A 34 -25.82 -4.46 -21.69
CA PHE A 34 -24.43 -4.18 -22.02
C PHE A 34 -24.31 -3.77 -23.49
N ALA A 35 -23.42 -2.82 -23.76
CA ALA A 35 -23.17 -2.33 -25.12
C ALA A 35 -22.26 -3.29 -25.90
N PHE A 36 -21.23 -3.81 -25.24
CA PHE A 36 -20.33 -4.82 -25.79
C PHE A 36 -19.62 -5.57 -24.64
N ILE A 37 -18.96 -6.67 -25.00
CA ILE A 37 -18.26 -7.58 -24.11
C ILE A 37 -16.78 -7.64 -24.51
N LEU A 38 -15.89 -7.67 -23.53
CA LEU A 38 -14.46 -7.86 -23.71
C LEU A 38 -14.04 -9.20 -23.12
N CYS A 39 -13.51 -10.09 -23.94
CA CYS A 39 -12.98 -11.38 -23.52
C CYS A 39 -11.45 -11.37 -23.53
N LEU A 40 -10.87 -11.57 -22.35
CA LEU A 40 -9.44 -11.43 -22.11
C LEU A 40 -8.72 -12.78 -22.30
N GLY A 41 -8.26 -13.07 -23.51
CA GLY A 41 -7.43 -14.23 -23.79
C GLY A 41 -8.19 -15.57 -23.83
N ASP A 42 -7.52 -16.58 -24.39
CA ASP A 42 -7.90 -18.01 -24.39
C ASP A 42 -9.40 -18.27 -24.54
N PHE A 43 -10.02 -17.67 -25.56
CA PHE A 43 -11.45 -17.89 -25.82
C PHE A 43 -11.72 -19.34 -26.24
N PHE A 44 -10.81 -19.89 -27.01
CA PHE A 44 -10.76 -21.29 -27.44
C PHE A 44 -9.82 -22.09 -26.52
N ASP A 45 -9.97 -23.40 -26.53
CA ASP A 45 -9.00 -24.28 -25.89
C ASP A 45 -7.75 -24.46 -26.78
N ASN A 46 -6.78 -25.25 -26.30
CA ASN A 46 -5.52 -25.47 -27.02
C ASN A 46 -5.63 -26.59 -28.07
N SER A 47 -6.84 -26.92 -28.55
CA SER A 47 -7.07 -27.98 -29.53
C SER A 47 -7.56 -27.41 -30.87
N ASP A 48 -6.91 -27.83 -31.96
CA ASP A 48 -7.24 -27.36 -33.32
C ASP A 48 -8.61 -27.91 -33.82
N ASP A 49 -9.08 -29.03 -33.24
CA ASP A 49 -10.27 -29.78 -33.67
C ASP A 49 -11.42 -29.76 -32.64
N HIS A 50 -11.50 -28.76 -31.76
CA HIS A 50 -12.60 -28.70 -30.79
C HIS A 50 -13.95 -28.48 -31.50
N PRO A 51 -15.00 -29.28 -31.22
CA PRO A 51 -16.30 -29.17 -31.89
C PRO A 51 -16.96 -27.79 -31.72
N SER A 52 -16.63 -27.07 -30.64
CA SER A 52 -17.17 -25.73 -30.41
C SER A 52 -16.69 -24.70 -31.45
N VAL A 53 -15.53 -24.92 -32.11
CA VAL A 53 -15.03 -24.05 -33.18
C VAL A 53 -15.92 -24.18 -34.42
N ASP A 54 -16.23 -25.41 -34.81
CA ASP A 54 -17.10 -25.68 -35.96
C ASP A 54 -18.54 -25.23 -35.68
N GLU A 55 -19.04 -25.42 -34.45
CA GLU A 55 -20.35 -24.91 -34.02
C GLU A 55 -20.44 -23.37 -34.08
N LEU A 56 -19.36 -22.68 -33.69
CA LEU A 56 -19.29 -21.22 -33.73
C LEU A 56 -19.29 -20.70 -35.17
N LEU A 57 -18.40 -21.25 -36.01
CA LEU A 57 -18.27 -20.86 -37.41
C LEU A 57 -19.50 -21.26 -38.24
N GLY A 58 -20.16 -22.37 -37.87
CA GLY A 58 -21.41 -22.82 -38.45
C GLY A 58 -22.66 -22.08 -37.96
N GLY A 59 -22.52 -21.14 -37.02
CA GLY A 59 -23.61 -20.28 -36.54
C GLY A 59 -24.56 -20.94 -35.54
N SER A 60 -24.20 -22.10 -34.97
CA SER A 60 -24.99 -22.78 -33.93
C SER A 60 -24.87 -22.11 -32.56
N ILE A 61 -23.79 -21.37 -32.32
CA ILE A 61 -23.56 -20.60 -31.09
C ILE A 61 -23.77 -19.11 -31.41
N HIS A 62 -24.85 -18.54 -30.87
CA HIS A 62 -25.19 -17.13 -31.06
C HIS A 62 -24.90 -16.31 -29.80
N VAL A 63 -23.98 -15.34 -29.92
CA VAL A 63 -23.66 -14.42 -28.83
C VAL A 63 -24.58 -13.19 -28.92
N PRO A 64 -25.30 -12.83 -27.83
CA PRO A 64 -26.34 -11.79 -27.88
C PRO A 64 -25.80 -10.36 -28.01
N LYS A 65 -24.52 -10.14 -27.70
CA LYS A 65 -23.87 -8.83 -27.69
C LYS A 65 -22.52 -8.91 -28.38
N THR A 66 -22.14 -7.82 -29.06
CA THR A 66 -20.83 -7.69 -29.69
C THR A 66 -19.72 -7.98 -28.68
N THR A 67 -18.90 -8.98 -28.98
CA THR A 67 -17.86 -9.53 -28.11
C THR A 67 -16.53 -9.43 -28.82
N TYR A 68 -15.61 -8.66 -28.23
CA TYR A 68 -14.23 -8.54 -28.70
C TYR A 68 -13.36 -9.55 -27.97
N ILE A 69 -12.60 -10.33 -28.72
CA ILE A 69 -11.73 -11.40 -28.21
C ILE A 69 -10.28 -11.04 -28.52
N MET A 70 -9.38 -11.22 -27.57
CA MET A 70 -7.93 -11.15 -27.83
C MET A 70 -7.26 -12.53 -27.64
N GLY A 71 -6.09 -12.72 -28.25
CA GLY A 71 -5.25 -13.90 -28.02
C GLY A 71 -4.62 -13.91 -26.62
N GLY A 72 -4.48 -15.10 -26.03
CA GLY A 72 -3.86 -15.34 -24.72
C GLY A 72 -2.65 -16.28 -24.80
N GLU A 73 -2.53 -17.17 -23.82
CA GLU A 73 -1.50 -18.22 -23.76
C GLU A 73 -1.76 -19.34 -24.77
N HIS A 74 -3.02 -19.70 -25.05
CA HIS A 74 -3.33 -20.76 -25.99
C HIS A 74 -3.23 -20.29 -27.45
N LYS A 75 -2.73 -21.18 -28.32
CA LYS A 75 -2.67 -20.91 -29.75
C LYS A 75 -4.08 -20.90 -30.32
N LEU A 76 -4.39 -19.91 -31.16
CA LEU A 76 -5.66 -19.87 -31.86
C LEU A 76 -5.75 -21.00 -32.90
N PRO A 77 -6.88 -21.71 -33.01
CA PRO A 77 -7.07 -22.77 -33.99
C PRO A 77 -6.85 -22.26 -35.43
N GLN A 78 -6.25 -23.09 -36.29
CA GLN A 78 -5.94 -22.68 -37.67
C GLN A 78 -7.18 -22.21 -38.46
N LYS A 79 -8.31 -22.91 -38.31
CA LYS A 79 -9.60 -22.52 -38.93
C LYS A 79 -10.05 -21.11 -38.54
N ILE A 80 -9.81 -20.72 -37.28
CA ILE A 80 -10.15 -19.37 -36.77
C ILE A 80 -9.24 -18.32 -37.40
N LEU A 81 -7.94 -18.60 -37.52
CA LEU A 81 -6.97 -17.69 -38.14
C LEU A 81 -7.29 -17.48 -39.63
N GLU A 82 -7.61 -18.54 -40.36
CA GLU A 82 -8.00 -18.47 -41.78
C GLU A 82 -9.30 -17.67 -41.96
N LYS A 83 -10.31 -17.92 -41.13
CA LYS A 83 -11.56 -17.17 -41.15
C LYS A 83 -11.33 -15.69 -40.84
N ALA A 84 -10.56 -15.38 -39.81
CA ALA A 84 -10.23 -14.01 -39.43
C ALA A 84 -9.52 -13.26 -40.57
N ALA A 85 -8.58 -13.91 -41.26
CA ALA A 85 -7.87 -13.33 -42.40
C ALA A 85 -8.81 -13.00 -43.58
N GLN A 86 -9.84 -13.82 -43.81
CA GLN A 86 -10.82 -13.60 -44.89
C GLN A 86 -11.86 -12.52 -44.56
N THR A 87 -12.22 -12.39 -43.28
CA THR A 87 -13.34 -11.55 -42.81
C THR A 87 -12.90 -10.24 -42.15
N GLY A 88 -11.60 -10.01 -42.00
CA GLY A 88 -11.08 -8.87 -41.24
C GLY A 88 -11.31 -8.98 -39.74
N GLY A 89 -11.36 -10.20 -39.20
CA GLY A 89 -11.49 -10.49 -37.77
C GLY A 89 -12.89 -10.87 -37.29
N GLU A 90 -13.94 -10.78 -38.10
CA GLU A 90 -15.28 -11.21 -37.72
C GLU A 90 -15.45 -12.74 -37.87
N LEU A 91 -15.48 -13.45 -36.75
CA LEU A 91 -15.52 -14.92 -36.75
C LEU A 91 -16.94 -15.46 -36.93
N ALA A 92 -17.90 -14.82 -36.27
CA ALA A 92 -19.32 -15.14 -36.27
C ALA A 92 -20.10 -13.87 -35.91
N PRO A 93 -21.43 -13.82 -36.08
CA PRO A 93 -22.23 -12.67 -35.70
C PRO A 93 -21.95 -12.27 -34.24
N ASN A 94 -21.65 -10.98 -34.03
CA ASN A 94 -21.27 -10.41 -32.74
C ASN A 94 -19.95 -10.93 -32.13
N ILE A 95 -19.07 -11.60 -32.88
CA ILE A 95 -17.78 -12.08 -32.38
C ILE A 95 -16.65 -11.54 -33.25
N LEU A 96 -15.84 -10.64 -32.68
CA LEU A 96 -14.71 -10.02 -33.35
C LEU A 96 -13.40 -10.39 -32.67
N LEU A 97 -12.49 -11.01 -33.42
CA LEU A 97 -11.12 -11.26 -33.02
C LEU A 97 -10.28 -10.00 -33.23
N LEU A 98 -9.68 -9.51 -32.16
CA LEU A 98 -8.70 -8.44 -32.19
C LEU A 98 -7.36 -9.00 -32.67
N ASP A 99 -6.75 -8.29 -33.62
CA ASP A 99 -5.36 -8.49 -34.02
C ASP A 99 -4.43 -8.48 -32.81
N LYS A 100 -3.32 -9.23 -32.91
CA LYS A 100 -2.32 -9.36 -31.84
C LYS A 100 -1.89 -8.02 -31.24
N ALA A 101 -1.70 -7.00 -32.08
CA ALA A 101 -1.36 -5.64 -31.67
C ALA A 101 -2.25 -4.65 -32.45
N THR A 102 -3.25 -4.07 -31.79
CA THR A 102 -4.25 -3.22 -32.44
C THR A 102 -4.85 -2.14 -31.54
N VAL A 103 -5.42 -1.11 -32.18
CA VAL A 103 -6.23 -0.08 -31.56
C VAL A 103 -7.53 0.04 -32.36
N ILE A 104 -8.66 -0.11 -31.68
CA ILE A 104 -10.00 0.00 -32.29
C ILE A 104 -10.81 1.09 -31.58
N THR A 105 -11.82 1.60 -32.28
CA THR A 105 -12.83 2.50 -31.72
C THR A 105 -14.19 1.81 -31.86
N THR A 106 -14.90 1.61 -30.76
CA THR A 106 -16.24 1.01 -30.79
C THR A 106 -17.26 1.99 -31.36
N SER A 107 -18.45 1.49 -31.74
CA SER A 107 -19.55 2.35 -32.23
C SER A 107 -20.02 3.38 -31.20
N GLN A 108 -19.79 3.11 -29.91
CA GLN A 108 -20.09 4.02 -28.81
C GLN A 108 -18.96 5.04 -28.55
N GLY A 109 -17.89 5.04 -29.35
CA GLY A 109 -16.78 5.98 -29.23
C GLY A 109 -15.74 5.64 -28.16
N ILE A 110 -15.74 4.40 -27.63
CA ILE A 110 -14.74 3.94 -26.68
C ILE A 110 -13.51 3.43 -27.43
N ARG A 111 -12.31 3.85 -27.04
CA ARG A 111 -11.07 3.45 -27.72
C ARG A 111 -10.32 2.38 -26.94
N ILE A 112 -10.10 1.26 -27.60
CA ILE A 112 -9.56 0.04 -27.00
C ILE A 112 -8.23 -0.29 -27.69
N ALA A 113 -7.16 -0.38 -26.91
CA ALA A 113 -5.90 -0.95 -27.36
C ALA A 113 -5.76 -2.38 -26.83
N ALA A 114 -5.26 -3.29 -27.66
CA ALA A 114 -5.02 -4.67 -27.25
C ALA A 114 -3.64 -5.15 -27.69
N LEU A 115 -2.94 -5.81 -26.77
CA LEU A 115 -1.76 -6.62 -27.04
C LEU A 115 -1.98 -8.05 -26.55
N GLY A 116 -2.34 -8.93 -27.48
CA GLY A 116 -2.57 -10.34 -27.25
C GLY A 116 -1.28 -11.16 -27.22
N GLY A 117 -1.31 -12.25 -26.47
CA GLY A 117 -0.22 -13.21 -26.39
C GLY A 117 0.63 -13.11 -25.13
N ASP A 118 1.44 -14.15 -24.90
CA ASP A 118 2.32 -14.28 -23.75
C ASP A 118 3.71 -13.65 -23.98
N TYR A 119 4.50 -13.50 -22.91
CA TYR A 119 5.85 -12.95 -22.95
C TYR A 119 6.89 -14.05 -22.74
N ASP A 120 7.73 -14.26 -23.75
CA ASP A 120 8.91 -15.10 -23.66
C ASP A 120 10.15 -14.31 -24.14
N PRO A 121 11.19 -14.13 -23.29
CA PRO A 121 12.40 -13.40 -23.66
C PRO A 121 13.10 -13.94 -24.91
N ALA A 122 13.06 -15.26 -25.15
CA ALA A 122 13.74 -15.87 -26.28
C ALA A 122 13.06 -15.54 -27.62
N SER A 123 11.72 -15.59 -27.67
CA SER A 123 10.93 -15.27 -28.86
C SER A 123 10.71 -13.77 -29.08
N TYR A 124 10.85 -12.94 -28.04
CA TYR A 124 10.65 -11.49 -28.15
C TYR A 124 11.64 -10.80 -29.11
N SER A 125 12.92 -11.18 -29.02
CA SER A 125 14.04 -10.59 -29.79
C SER A 125 14.28 -11.27 -31.14
N SER A 126 13.86 -12.53 -31.29
CA SER A 126 14.03 -13.31 -32.51
C SER A 126 12.68 -13.50 -33.19
N PRO A 127 12.30 -12.65 -34.16
CA PRO A 127 11.08 -12.84 -34.94
C PRO A 127 11.25 -14.05 -35.86
N LYS A 128 11.13 -15.26 -35.32
CA LYS A 128 10.93 -16.45 -36.16
C LYS A 128 9.52 -16.36 -36.73
N TYR A 129 9.39 -16.55 -38.04
CA TYR A 129 8.15 -16.49 -38.83
C TYR A 129 7.09 -17.56 -38.47
N ALA A 130 7.20 -18.22 -37.31
CA ALA A 130 6.21 -19.19 -36.88
C ALA A 130 5.04 -18.46 -36.18
N PRO A 131 3.78 -18.93 -36.35
CA PRO A 131 2.64 -18.43 -35.59
C PRO A 131 2.83 -18.77 -34.12
N SER A 132 3.50 -17.88 -33.38
CA SER A 132 3.63 -17.96 -31.94
C SER A 132 2.46 -17.25 -31.28
N ASN A 133 2.03 -17.80 -30.16
CA ASN A 133 1.18 -17.18 -29.15
C ASN A 133 1.89 -16.07 -28.37
N HIS A 134 3.19 -15.86 -28.57
CA HIS A 134 3.96 -14.81 -27.90
C HIS A 134 3.95 -13.50 -28.71
N PHE A 135 3.96 -12.36 -28.02
CA PHE A 135 4.14 -11.07 -28.68
C PHE A 135 5.63 -10.76 -28.88
N THR A 136 5.94 -10.02 -29.94
CA THR A 136 7.31 -9.71 -30.35
C THR A 136 7.64 -8.22 -30.18
N SER A 137 8.92 -7.89 -30.32
CA SER A 137 9.36 -6.48 -30.37
C SER A 137 8.76 -5.68 -31.53
N SER A 138 8.30 -6.35 -32.60
CA SER A 138 7.59 -5.70 -33.72
C SER A 138 6.17 -5.31 -33.31
N ASP A 139 5.48 -6.17 -32.56
CA ASP A 139 4.11 -5.94 -32.07
C ASP A 139 4.06 -4.75 -31.09
N VAL A 140 5.02 -4.70 -30.16
CA VAL A 140 5.17 -3.58 -29.22
C VAL A 140 5.44 -2.27 -29.97
N ARG A 141 6.35 -2.28 -30.96
CA ARG A 141 6.64 -1.12 -31.80
C ARG A 141 5.44 -0.66 -32.61
N LYS A 142 4.65 -1.60 -33.16
CA LYS A 142 3.41 -1.30 -33.90
C LYS A 142 2.44 -0.50 -33.03
N LEU A 143 2.20 -0.94 -31.79
CA LEU A 143 1.33 -0.20 -30.85
C LEU A 143 1.90 1.17 -30.47
N LEU A 144 3.19 1.23 -30.10
CA LEU A 144 3.83 2.50 -29.73
C LEU A 144 3.83 3.53 -30.87
N SER A 145 3.85 3.07 -32.12
CA SER A 145 3.77 3.92 -33.31
C SER A 145 2.36 4.45 -33.60
N HIS A 146 1.32 3.90 -32.96
CA HIS A 146 -0.05 4.30 -33.21
C HIS A 146 -0.31 5.72 -32.67
N PRO A 147 -0.98 6.62 -33.43
CA PRO A 147 -1.18 8.02 -33.02
C PRO A 147 -1.84 8.23 -31.65
N SER A 148 -2.69 7.29 -31.22
CA SER A 148 -3.36 7.32 -29.91
C SER A 148 -2.50 6.82 -28.73
N ILE A 149 -1.34 6.21 -28.99
CA ILE A 149 -0.42 5.62 -28.00
C ILE A 149 0.94 6.33 -28.03
N THR A 150 1.22 7.24 -28.96
CA THR A 150 2.54 7.88 -29.05
C THR A 150 2.88 8.74 -27.81
N ILE A 151 4.10 8.56 -27.29
CA ILE A 151 4.73 9.46 -26.31
C ILE A 151 5.16 10.72 -27.06
N PRO A 152 4.72 11.92 -26.65
CA PRO A 152 5.24 13.16 -27.22
C PRO A 152 6.76 13.16 -27.07
N LYS A 153 7.51 13.18 -28.18
CA LYS A 153 8.95 13.41 -28.13
C LYS A 153 9.14 14.84 -27.59
N SER A 154 9.45 14.98 -26.30
CA SER A 154 9.91 16.26 -25.78
C SER A 154 11.19 16.66 -26.52
N GLN A 155 11.34 17.96 -26.79
CA GLN A 155 12.58 18.64 -27.18
C GLN A 155 12.90 18.85 -28.67
N GLN A 156 11.94 19.22 -29.53
CA GLN A 156 12.26 20.15 -30.63
C GLN A 156 11.15 21.20 -30.79
N ASN A 157 11.41 22.40 -30.28
CA ASN A 157 10.66 23.66 -30.46
C ASN A 157 9.17 23.68 -30.07
N PRO A 158 8.82 24.18 -28.87
CA PRO A 158 7.42 24.40 -28.45
C PRO A 158 6.63 25.42 -29.29
N ASN A 159 7.26 26.13 -30.24
CA ASN A 159 6.61 27.12 -31.11
C ASN A 159 6.16 26.60 -32.48
N SER A 160 6.18 25.28 -32.71
CA SER A 160 5.67 24.71 -33.96
C SER A 160 4.14 24.63 -33.97
N LEU A 161 3.51 25.31 -34.93
CA LEU A 161 2.07 25.20 -35.23
C LEU A 161 1.60 23.74 -35.44
N ALA A 162 2.50 22.82 -35.82
CA ALA A 162 2.19 21.40 -35.95
C ALA A 162 2.05 20.70 -34.59
N ALA A 163 2.84 21.10 -33.58
CA ALA A 163 2.71 20.58 -32.21
C ALA A 163 1.40 21.08 -31.55
N MET A 164 1.00 22.32 -31.83
CA MET A 164 -0.25 22.89 -31.31
C MET A 164 -1.50 22.25 -31.95
N LYS A 165 -1.47 21.88 -33.24
CA LYS A 165 -2.57 21.15 -33.91
C LYS A 165 -2.64 19.66 -33.54
N ALA A 166 -1.52 19.02 -33.22
CA ALA A 166 -1.49 17.61 -32.81
C ALA A 166 -2.02 17.39 -31.38
N SER A 167 -1.80 18.35 -30.48
CA SER A 167 -2.26 18.30 -29.09
C SER A 167 -3.79 18.43 -28.95
N SER A 168 -4.47 19.10 -29.88
CA SER A 168 -5.91 19.34 -29.81
C SER A 168 -6.79 18.23 -30.41
N THR A 169 -6.21 17.21 -31.07
CA THR A 169 -6.97 16.20 -31.83
C THR A 169 -6.66 14.74 -31.48
N THR A 170 -5.54 14.44 -30.80
CA THR A 170 -5.18 13.06 -30.45
C THR A 170 -5.84 12.61 -29.16
N THR A 171 -7.04 12.09 -29.34
CA THR A 171 -7.84 11.45 -28.32
C THR A 171 -6.99 10.23 -27.83
N LYS A 172 -6.90 9.94 -26.51
CA LYS A 172 -6.02 8.90 -25.88
C LYS A 172 -6.78 7.61 -25.49
N ILE A 173 -6.14 6.45 -25.32
CA ILE A 173 -6.78 5.13 -25.11
C ILE A 173 -7.67 5.03 -23.86
N ASP A 174 -8.92 4.60 -23.98
CA ASP A 174 -9.83 4.40 -22.84
C ASP A 174 -9.56 3.08 -22.11
N ILE A 175 -9.46 1.98 -22.86
CA ILE A 175 -9.28 0.63 -22.31
C ILE A 175 -8.04 0.00 -22.94
N LEU A 176 -7.11 -0.50 -22.12
CA LEU A 176 -5.98 -1.31 -22.54
C LEU A 176 -6.19 -2.76 -22.11
N LEU A 177 -6.02 -3.68 -23.05
CA LEU A 177 -6.10 -5.12 -22.82
C LEU A 177 -4.72 -5.74 -23.05
N THR A 178 -4.20 -6.46 -22.06
CA THR A 178 -2.98 -7.27 -22.22
C THR A 178 -3.20 -8.65 -21.60
N HIS A 179 -2.57 -9.69 -22.13
CA HIS A 179 -2.64 -11.00 -21.47
C HIS A 179 -1.67 -11.09 -20.30
N VAL A 180 -0.44 -10.58 -20.45
CA VAL A 180 0.60 -10.58 -19.42
C VAL A 180 0.50 -9.35 -18.51
N THR A 181 0.94 -9.48 -17.25
CA THR A 181 1.00 -8.37 -16.30
C THR A 181 2.26 -7.51 -16.58
N PRO A 182 2.16 -6.19 -16.72
CA PRO A 182 3.33 -5.31 -16.76
C PRO A 182 4.17 -5.38 -15.48
N ALA A 183 5.50 -5.27 -15.59
CA ALA A 183 6.40 -5.44 -14.46
C ALA A 183 6.19 -4.38 -13.38
N SER A 184 6.08 -3.11 -13.78
CA SER A 184 5.95 -2.00 -12.82
C SER A 184 4.64 -2.04 -12.03
N LEU A 185 3.58 -2.67 -12.53
CA LEU A 185 2.28 -2.74 -11.83
C LEU A 185 2.30 -3.51 -10.52
N THR A 186 3.34 -4.29 -10.25
CA THR A 186 3.52 -5.00 -8.97
C THR A 186 4.15 -4.10 -7.89
N LEU A 187 4.67 -2.93 -8.26
CA LEU A 187 5.35 -2.00 -7.36
C LEU A 187 4.37 -1.08 -6.63
N HIS A 188 4.73 -0.60 -5.44
CA HIS A 188 3.97 0.41 -4.70
C HIS A 188 2.50 0.03 -4.40
N THR A 189 2.19 -1.26 -4.28
CA THR A 189 0.85 -1.73 -3.88
C THR A 189 0.95 -2.75 -2.74
N PRO A 190 0.21 -2.53 -1.63
CA PRO A 190 0.16 -3.47 -0.52
C PRO A 190 -0.89 -4.57 -0.72
N ASN A 191 -1.74 -4.47 -1.76
CA ASN A 191 -2.94 -5.30 -1.92
C ASN A 191 -2.75 -6.49 -2.88
N MET A 192 -1.53 -6.73 -3.36
CA MET A 192 -1.22 -7.84 -4.26
C MET A 192 -1.37 -9.19 -3.52
N PRO A 193 -2.14 -10.15 -4.06
CA PRO A 193 -2.27 -11.47 -3.44
C PRO A 193 -0.92 -12.20 -3.37
N PRO A 194 -0.56 -12.85 -2.25
CA PRO A 194 0.72 -13.57 -2.12
C PRO A 194 0.92 -14.70 -3.14
N SER A 195 -0.18 -15.25 -3.66
CA SER A 195 -0.20 -16.30 -4.67
C SER A 195 -0.26 -15.78 -6.10
N TYR A 196 -0.11 -14.47 -6.32
CA TYR A 196 -0.17 -13.90 -7.66
C TYR A 196 1.06 -14.34 -8.47
N PRO A 197 0.88 -14.88 -9.69
CA PRO A 197 2.00 -15.39 -10.48
C PRO A 197 3.01 -14.31 -10.83
N ASP A 198 4.30 -14.64 -10.71
CA ASP A 198 5.41 -13.79 -11.16
C ASP A 198 5.61 -13.90 -12.68
N ARG A 199 4.51 -13.74 -13.44
CA ARG A 199 4.50 -13.75 -14.91
C ARG A 199 4.33 -12.31 -15.39
N VAL A 200 5.46 -11.59 -15.45
CA VAL A 200 5.50 -10.16 -15.78
C VAL A 200 6.32 -9.85 -17.03
N SER A 201 5.99 -8.73 -17.68
CA SER A 201 6.71 -8.21 -18.84
C SER A 201 7.10 -6.73 -18.67
N PRO A 202 8.41 -6.41 -18.60
CA PRO A 202 8.89 -5.02 -18.59
C PRO A 202 8.55 -4.23 -19.86
N GLN A 203 8.44 -4.92 -21.01
CA GLN A 203 8.18 -4.26 -22.30
C GLN A 203 6.77 -3.69 -22.41
N LEU A 204 5.85 -4.16 -21.56
CA LEU A 204 4.51 -3.58 -21.47
C LEU A 204 4.49 -2.23 -20.74
N ASP A 205 5.48 -1.95 -19.89
CA ASP A 205 5.53 -0.71 -19.13
C ASP A 205 5.56 0.53 -20.04
N ASP A 206 6.28 0.43 -21.16
CA ASP A 206 6.35 1.51 -22.16
C ASP A 206 5.00 1.72 -22.86
N ILE A 207 4.26 0.66 -23.16
CA ILE A 207 2.92 0.75 -23.76
C ILE A 207 1.97 1.43 -22.79
N VAL A 208 1.99 1.03 -21.51
CA VAL A 208 1.08 1.60 -20.51
C VAL A 208 1.38 3.06 -20.27
N ARG A 209 2.67 3.44 -20.16
CA ARG A 209 3.11 4.83 -20.04
C ARG A 209 2.67 5.69 -21.22
N ALA A 210 2.74 5.14 -22.43
CA ALA A 210 2.44 5.88 -23.65
C ALA A 210 0.91 5.99 -23.93
N ALA A 211 0.17 4.92 -23.64
CA ALA A 211 -1.28 4.84 -23.82
C ALA A 211 -2.07 5.57 -22.73
N MET A 212 -1.55 5.62 -21.50
CA MET A 212 -2.17 6.23 -20.32
C MET A 212 -3.65 5.79 -20.16
N PRO A 213 -3.96 4.47 -20.11
CA PRO A 213 -5.34 4.00 -20.24
C PRO A 213 -6.21 4.37 -19.04
N ARG A 214 -7.53 4.49 -19.19
CA ARG A 214 -8.44 4.67 -18.05
C ARG A 214 -8.72 3.35 -17.32
N TYR A 215 -8.79 2.26 -18.08
CA TYR A 215 -8.87 0.90 -17.56
C TYR A 215 -7.79 0.05 -18.20
N HIS A 216 -7.13 -0.79 -17.39
CA HIS A 216 -6.21 -1.80 -17.87
C HIS A 216 -6.64 -3.16 -17.33
N PHE A 217 -7.02 -4.06 -18.24
CA PHE A 217 -7.43 -5.42 -17.91
C PHE A 217 -6.38 -6.46 -18.31
N VAL A 218 -6.16 -7.43 -17.43
CA VAL A 218 -5.21 -8.54 -17.61
C VAL A 218 -5.85 -9.88 -17.27
N SER A 219 -5.44 -10.97 -17.92
CA SER A 219 -5.98 -12.32 -17.65
C SER A 219 -4.95 -13.41 -17.37
N GLY A 220 -3.68 -13.25 -17.78
CA GLY A 220 -2.66 -14.31 -17.71
C GLY A 220 -2.29 -14.77 -16.30
N ALA A 221 -2.74 -14.09 -15.25
CA ALA A 221 -2.58 -14.56 -13.89
C ALA A 221 -3.60 -15.64 -13.47
N GLY A 222 -4.70 -15.81 -14.22
CA GLY A 222 -5.78 -16.73 -13.89
C GLY A 222 -6.51 -16.45 -12.57
N MET A 223 -6.21 -15.33 -11.92
CA MET A 223 -6.72 -14.95 -10.60
C MET A 223 -7.21 -13.50 -10.62
N PHE A 224 -8.23 -13.22 -9.81
CA PHE A 224 -8.72 -11.87 -9.64
C PHE A 224 -7.81 -11.03 -8.74
N TRP A 225 -7.44 -9.85 -9.22
CA TRP A 225 -6.76 -8.83 -8.43
C TRP A 225 -7.14 -7.44 -8.94
N GLU A 226 -7.59 -6.57 -8.03
CA GLU A 226 -7.89 -5.18 -8.33
C GLU A 226 -6.88 -4.30 -7.60
N ARG A 227 -6.04 -3.60 -8.36
CA ARG A 227 -5.06 -2.67 -7.82
C ARG A 227 -5.74 -1.33 -7.56
N GLU A 228 -5.29 -0.61 -6.54
CA GLU A 228 -5.68 0.77 -6.33
C GLU A 228 -5.42 1.64 -7.59
N PRO A 229 -6.34 2.56 -7.93
CA PRO A 229 -6.16 3.42 -9.11
C PRO A 229 -4.92 4.31 -8.99
N PHE A 230 -4.33 4.71 -10.11
CA PHE A 230 -3.21 5.66 -10.11
C PHE A 230 -3.38 6.75 -11.18
N PRO A 231 -3.05 8.01 -10.87
CA PRO A 231 -3.25 9.14 -11.79
C PRO A 231 -2.11 9.28 -12.79
N TRP A 232 -2.35 10.00 -13.89
CA TRP A 232 -1.32 10.37 -14.87
C TRP A 232 -1.00 11.88 -14.81
N PRO A 233 0.18 12.25 -14.30
CA PRO A 233 0.67 13.64 -14.27
C PRO A 233 0.64 14.33 -15.65
N ASP A 234 1.09 13.66 -16.70
CA ASP A 234 1.13 14.29 -18.03
C ASP A 234 -0.26 14.54 -18.64
N ALA A 235 -1.35 14.16 -17.95
CA ALA A 235 -2.74 14.36 -18.37
C ALA A 235 -3.60 15.10 -17.31
N ALA A 236 -2.98 16.01 -16.53
CA ALA A 236 -3.58 16.82 -15.46
C ALA A 236 -4.94 17.39 -15.74
N ASP A 237 -5.00 18.08 -16.87
CA ASP A 237 -6.13 18.92 -17.25
C ASP A 237 -7.37 18.07 -17.55
N SER A 238 -7.19 16.76 -17.73
CA SER A 238 -8.26 15.78 -17.98
C SER A 238 -8.66 14.95 -16.77
N GLY A 239 -7.92 15.00 -15.64
CA GLY A 239 -8.18 14.17 -14.46
C GLY A 239 -8.00 12.66 -14.72
N ARG A 240 -7.12 12.30 -15.66
CA ARG A 240 -6.97 10.92 -16.14
C ARG A 240 -6.32 10.01 -15.10
N CYS A 241 -6.94 8.86 -14.87
CA CYS A 241 -6.50 7.86 -13.90
C CYS A 241 -6.72 6.45 -14.45
N THR A 242 -5.78 5.54 -14.21
CA THR A 242 -5.91 4.12 -14.57
C THR A 242 -6.47 3.31 -13.42
N ARG A 243 -7.49 2.51 -13.71
CA ARG A 243 -7.96 1.41 -12.87
C ARG A 243 -7.45 0.10 -13.45
N PHE A 244 -6.69 -0.66 -12.67
CA PHE A 244 -6.12 -1.93 -13.11
C PHE A 244 -6.85 -3.12 -12.50
N LEU A 245 -7.21 -4.10 -13.34
CA LEU A 245 -7.88 -5.33 -12.92
C LEU A 245 -7.28 -6.55 -13.63
N SER A 246 -6.77 -7.48 -12.84
CA SER A 246 -6.53 -8.86 -13.26
C SER A 246 -7.82 -9.66 -13.06
N ILE A 247 -8.28 -10.34 -14.09
CA ILE A 247 -9.55 -11.10 -14.11
C ILE A 247 -9.22 -12.59 -14.18
N GLY A 248 -9.87 -13.40 -13.33
CA GLY A 248 -9.68 -14.84 -13.33
C GLY A 248 -10.30 -15.54 -14.54
N ALA A 249 -9.92 -16.80 -14.77
CA ALA A 249 -10.50 -17.60 -15.86
C ALA A 249 -11.98 -17.92 -15.62
N PHE A 250 -12.80 -17.76 -16.67
CA PHE A 250 -14.21 -18.17 -16.69
C PHE A 250 -14.34 -19.69 -16.76
N GLY A 251 -13.67 -20.29 -17.74
CA GLY A 251 -13.68 -21.73 -17.94
C GLY A 251 -12.55 -22.44 -17.22
N GLY A 252 -12.46 -23.75 -17.44
CA GLY A 252 -11.39 -24.59 -16.93
C GLY A 252 -11.78 -25.36 -15.66
N GLN A 253 -11.03 -26.42 -15.40
CA GLN A 253 -11.25 -27.26 -14.22
C GLN A 253 -10.88 -26.48 -12.96
N ILE A 254 -11.84 -26.34 -12.06
CA ILE A 254 -11.60 -25.79 -10.73
C ILE A 254 -10.91 -26.90 -9.92
N PRO A 255 -9.69 -26.68 -9.39
CA PRO A 255 -9.05 -27.65 -8.52
C PRO A 255 -9.94 -28.02 -7.34
N GLU A 256 -10.01 -29.32 -7.04
CA GLU A 256 -10.89 -29.87 -6.00
C GLU A 256 -10.68 -29.15 -4.66
N GLY A 257 -11.73 -28.48 -4.14
CA GLY A 257 -11.68 -27.69 -2.91
C GLY A 257 -11.43 -26.19 -3.06
N GLN A 258 -11.23 -25.65 -4.28
CA GLN A 258 -11.10 -24.21 -4.52
C GLN A 258 -12.40 -23.60 -5.07
N LYS A 259 -12.67 -22.33 -4.77
CA LYS A 259 -13.78 -21.57 -5.38
C LYS A 259 -13.32 -21.00 -6.71
N ARG A 260 -14.20 -20.96 -7.71
CA ARG A 260 -13.91 -20.33 -9.01
C ARG A 260 -13.47 -18.88 -8.78
N PRO A 261 -12.34 -18.43 -9.35
CA PRO A 261 -11.89 -17.05 -9.19
C PRO A 261 -12.92 -16.09 -9.78
N ARG A 262 -12.90 -14.82 -9.38
CA ARG A 262 -13.80 -13.81 -9.97
C ARG A 262 -13.41 -13.58 -11.43
N TRP A 263 -14.23 -14.10 -12.34
CA TRP A 263 -13.96 -14.21 -13.76
C TRP A 263 -14.68 -13.17 -14.63
N SER A 264 -15.54 -12.35 -14.02
CA SER A 264 -16.24 -11.26 -14.71
C SER A 264 -16.20 -9.96 -13.93
N TYR A 265 -16.19 -8.86 -14.68
CA TYR A 265 -16.28 -7.51 -14.16
C TYR A 265 -17.18 -6.65 -15.07
N ALA A 266 -18.22 -6.06 -14.50
CA ALA A 266 -19.15 -5.18 -15.21
C ALA A 266 -18.96 -3.75 -14.71
N PHE A 267 -18.87 -2.78 -15.63
CA PHE A 267 -18.68 -1.38 -15.28
C PHE A 267 -19.28 -0.44 -16.33
N THR A 268 -19.42 0.84 -15.96
CA THR A 268 -19.89 1.89 -16.86
C THR A 268 -18.74 2.83 -17.20
N ILE A 269 -18.60 3.18 -18.48
CA ILE A 269 -17.62 4.13 -18.97
C ILE A 269 -18.27 5.16 -19.90
N THR A 270 -17.97 6.43 -19.67
CA THR A 270 -18.43 7.52 -20.54
C THR A 270 -17.38 7.83 -21.60
N PRO A 271 -17.73 7.86 -22.89
CA PRO A 271 -16.82 8.27 -23.97
C PRO A 271 -16.32 9.70 -23.78
N VAL A 272 -15.04 9.93 -24.07
CA VAL A 272 -14.43 11.27 -23.98
C VAL A 272 -14.67 12.02 -25.29
N THR A 273 -15.51 13.05 -25.24
CA THR A 273 -15.69 14.04 -26.33
C THR A 273 -14.92 15.34 -26.03
N PRO A 274 -14.64 16.21 -27.01
CA PRO A 274 -13.91 17.47 -26.79
C PRO A 274 -14.50 18.39 -25.71
N ASN A 275 -15.82 18.27 -25.44
CA ASN A 275 -16.53 19.05 -24.43
C ASN A 275 -16.70 18.30 -23.09
N THR A 276 -15.88 17.29 -22.81
CA THR A 276 -15.97 16.51 -21.56
C THR A 276 -15.20 17.22 -20.46
N HIS A 277 -15.89 17.61 -19.39
CA HIS A 277 -15.25 18.19 -18.21
C HIS A 277 -14.33 17.17 -17.52
N PRO A 278 -13.23 17.62 -16.89
CA PRO A 278 -12.31 16.74 -16.17
C PRO A 278 -13.04 15.97 -15.06
N VAL A 279 -12.86 14.65 -15.05
CA VAL A 279 -13.45 13.77 -14.05
C VAL A 279 -12.64 13.88 -12.75
N SER A 280 -13.32 13.96 -11.60
CA SER A 280 -12.65 13.94 -10.30
C SER A 280 -11.91 12.60 -10.10
N LEU A 281 -10.68 12.69 -9.58
CA LEU A 281 -9.88 11.49 -9.31
C LEU A 281 -10.54 10.62 -8.23
N PRO A 282 -10.43 9.28 -8.32
CA PRO A 282 -10.90 8.39 -7.26
C PRO A 282 -10.25 8.73 -5.90
N PRO A 283 -10.94 8.50 -4.78
CA PRO A 283 -10.42 8.84 -3.45
C PRO A 283 -9.30 7.90 -2.98
N ASN A 284 -9.17 6.70 -3.57
CA ASN A 284 -8.19 5.68 -3.20
C ASN A 284 -6.99 5.62 -4.16
N ILE A 285 -6.56 6.76 -4.70
CA ILE A 285 -5.42 6.80 -5.62
C ILE A 285 -4.10 6.42 -4.93
N THR A 286 -3.22 5.76 -5.68
CA THR A 286 -1.85 5.43 -5.29
C THR A 286 -0.84 6.06 -6.24
N PHE A 287 0.45 5.99 -5.89
CA PHE A 287 1.54 6.40 -6.78
C PHE A 287 1.47 5.68 -8.11
N ASN A 288 1.71 6.43 -9.19
CA ASN A 288 1.80 5.85 -10.52
C ASN A 288 3.08 5.01 -10.64
N PRO A 289 2.97 3.69 -10.84
CA PRO A 289 4.14 2.81 -10.86
C PRO A 289 5.04 3.02 -12.09
N TYR A 290 4.56 3.72 -13.12
CA TYR A 290 5.27 3.86 -14.40
C TYR A 290 6.12 5.12 -14.53
N ILE A 291 6.17 5.96 -13.49
CA ILE A 291 6.82 7.27 -13.52
C ILE A 291 7.94 7.31 -12.47
N PRO A 292 9.14 7.82 -12.80
CA PRO A 292 10.21 7.99 -11.83
C PRO A 292 9.79 8.96 -10.71
N HIS A 293 10.19 8.65 -9.47
CA HIS A 293 9.77 9.37 -8.25
C HIS A 293 9.93 10.90 -8.32
N GLN A 294 10.91 11.40 -9.09
CA GLN A 294 11.22 12.83 -9.27
C GLN A 294 10.20 13.63 -10.12
N ALA A 295 9.42 12.98 -11.00
CA ALA A 295 8.44 13.67 -11.85
C ALA A 295 7.06 13.86 -11.19
N VAL A 296 6.90 13.39 -9.93
CA VAL A 296 5.62 13.34 -9.22
C VAL A 296 5.46 14.48 -8.21
N GLU A 297 6.55 15.19 -7.87
CA GLU A 297 6.58 16.25 -6.85
C GLU A 297 5.66 17.43 -7.17
N GLY A 298 5.43 17.77 -8.44
CA GLY A 298 4.54 18.88 -8.82
C GLY A 298 3.05 18.53 -8.88
N PHE A 299 2.71 17.24 -8.90
CA PHE A 299 1.37 16.81 -9.31
C PHE A 299 0.45 16.37 -8.18
N ILE A 300 1.05 15.79 -7.14
CA ILE A 300 0.33 15.44 -5.91
C ILE A 300 0.28 16.68 -4.99
N ALA A 301 1.13 17.69 -5.22
CA ALA A 301 1.24 18.91 -4.42
C ALA A 301 0.17 19.98 -4.70
N THR A 302 -0.68 19.84 -5.73
CA THR A 302 -1.61 20.92 -6.16
C THR A 302 -3.10 20.64 -5.93
N LYS A 303 -3.50 19.58 -5.20
CA LYS A 303 -4.90 19.45 -4.73
C LYS A 303 -5.05 19.03 -3.26
N PRO A 304 -6.00 19.65 -2.54
CA PRO A 304 -6.31 19.38 -1.14
C PRO A 304 -7.00 18.00 -0.95
N PRO A 305 -7.06 17.46 0.28
CA PRO A 305 -7.80 16.23 0.56
C PRO A 305 -9.29 16.45 0.27
N SER A 306 -9.88 15.64 -0.60
CA SER A 306 -11.32 15.63 -0.84
C SER A 306 -12.04 14.67 0.13
N PRO A 307 -13.31 14.95 0.46
CA PRO A 307 -13.97 14.43 1.65
C PRO A 307 -14.39 12.97 1.49
N GLN A 308 -14.44 12.25 2.61
CA GLN A 308 -15.11 10.97 2.71
C GLN A 308 -16.51 11.05 2.08
N ALA A 309 -16.82 10.06 1.25
CA ALA A 309 -18.19 9.74 0.89
C ALA A 309 -18.97 9.47 2.18
N GLN A 310 -19.86 10.41 2.53
CA GLN A 310 -20.99 10.11 3.38
C GLN A 310 -21.71 8.89 2.79
N LYS A 311 -21.89 7.86 3.62
CA LYS A 311 -23.07 7.01 3.50
C LYS A 311 -24.27 7.95 3.41
N ARG A 312 -24.96 7.98 2.27
CA ARG A 312 -26.33 8.49 2.27
C ARG A 312 -27.16 7.54 3.12
N ALA A 313 -28.09 8.15 3.84
CA ALA A 313 -29.13 7.49 4.59
C ALA A 313 -29.83 6.42 3.73
N LEU A 314 -30.32 5.40 4.43
CA LEU A 314 -31.32 4.48 3.92
C LEU A 314 -32.37 5.25 3.11
N ASP A 315 -32.52 4.87 1.85
CA ASP A 315 -33.86 4.69 1.33
C ASP A 315 -33.96 3.25 0.81
N ASP A 316 -35.11 2.69 1.11
CA ASP A 316 -35.45 1.28 1.19
C ASP A 316 -35.22 0.52 -0.13
N SER A 317 -34.39 -0.54 -0.08
CA SER A 317 -34.49 -1.81 -0.83
C SER A 317 -33.13 -2.45 -1.15
N GLY A 318 -32.88 -3.63 -0.58
CA GLY A 318 -31.90 -4.59 -1.11
C GLY A 318 -30.83 -5.06 -0.12
N GLU A 319 -31.23 -5.95 0.80
CA GLU A 319 -30.37 -6.62 1.78
C GLU A 319 -29.22 -7.44 1.15
N GLN A 320 -28.06 -7.40 1.82
CA GLN A 320 -26.87 -8.16 1.51
C GLN A 320 -26.72 -9.33 2.50
N PHE A 321 -27.05 -10.55 2.06
CA PHE A 321 -26.98 -11.74 2.91
C PHE A 321 -25.58 -12.37 2.93
N ARG A 322 -25.01 -12.44 4.14
CA ARG A 322 -23.85 -13.24 4.54
C ARG A 322 -24.31 -14.66 4.86
N TRP A 323 -23.58 -15.68 4.40
CA TRP A 323 -23.76 -17.05 4.86
C TRP A 323 -22.40 -17.64 5.28
N SER A 324 -22.27 -17.90 6.58
CA SER A 324 -21.31 -18.85 7.13
C SER A 324 -21.93 -20.24 7.07
N HIS A 325 -21.15 -21.26 6.72
CA HIS A 325 -21.42 -22.63 7.15
C HIS A 325 -20.12 -23.32 7.55
N GLU A 326 -20.24 -24.13 8.60
CA GLU A 326 -19.23 -24.70 9.48
C GLU A 326 -18.40 -25.84 8.88
N GLY A 327 -17.27 -26.14 9.54
CA GLY A 327 -16.75 -27.52 9.68
C GLY A 327 -15.49 -27.90 8.90
N ARG A 328 -14.38 -28.10 9.63
CA ARG A 328 -13.41 -29.24 9.65
C ARG A 328 -13.22 -30.04 8.34
N GLU A 329 -12.05 -30.50 7.90
CA GLU A 329 -10.75 -30.90 8.46
C GLU A 329 -9.85 -31.20 7.22
N GLY A 330 -8.50 -31.10 7.29
CA GLY A 330 -7.62 -31.67 6.24
C GLY A 330 -7.61 -33.22 6.27
N PRO A 331 -6.81 -34.00 5.49
CA PRO A 331 -5.74 -33.66 4.53
C PRO A 331 -5.54 -34.67 3.33
N LYS A 332 -4.40 -34.56 2.61
CA LYS A 332 -3.54 -35.62 1.97
C LYS A 332 -3.58 -35.95 0.46
N ARG A 333 -2.35 -36.26 0.00
CA ARG A 333 -1.79 -36.47 -1.35
C ARG A 333 -2.22 -37.79 -2.04
N ARG A 334 -2.26 -37.75 -3.38
CA ARG A 334 -2.55 -38.84 -4.33
C ARG A 334 -1.37 -39.79 -4.63
N LYS A 335 -1.77 -41.00 -5.07
CA LYS A 335 -1.03 -42.25 -5.28
C LYS A 335 -0.35 -42.34 -6.66
N LYS A 336 0.68 -43.21 -6.76
CA LYS A 336 1.51 -43.55 -7.93
C LYS A 336 0.98 -44.81 -8.64
N GLU A 337 1.26 -44.93 -9.95
CA GLU A 337 1.19 -46.20 -10.70
C GLU A 337 2.52 -46.51 -11.41
N ASN A 338 2.79 -47.82 -11.56
CA ASN A 338 3.92 -48.54 -12.17
C ASN A 338 5.14 -48.89 -11.27
N LEU A 339 5.04 -50.03 -10.56
CA LEU A 339 6.10 -50.72 -9.81
C LEU A 339 5.93 -52.25 -9.96
N GLN A 340 7.02 -53.03 -9.91
CA GLN A 340 7.00 -54.51 -9.84
C GLN A 340 6.51 -55.03 -8.47
N ALA A 341 6.32 -56.35 -8.31
CA ALA A 341 5.79 -56.99 -7.08
C ALA A 341 6.58 -56.67 -5.78
N ASN A 342 7.85 -56.30 -5.91
CA ASN A 342 8.76 -55.87 -4.84
C ASN A 342 8.88 -54.33 -4.73
N GLY A 343 8.04 -53.56 -5.42
CA GLY A 343 7.97 -52.11 -5.29
C GLY A 343 9.12 -51.35 -5.96
N LEU A 344 9.87 -51.98 -6.87
CA LEU A 344 11.00 -51.39 -7.59
C LEU A 344 10.67 -51.18 -9.09
N PRO A 345 11.28 -50.17 -9.75
CA PRO A 345 11.13 -49.96 -11.20
C PRO A 345 11.76 -51.09 -12.02
N GLU A 346 11.18 -51.44 -13.17
CA GLU A 346 11.71 -52.44 -14.10
C GLU A 346 13.17 -52.15 -14.48
N GLY A 347 14.07 -53.11 -14.25
CA GLY A 347 15.50 -53.02 -14.59
C GLY A 347 16.42 -52.49 -13.47
N TYR A 348 15.92 -52.29 -12.25
CA TYR A 348 16.73 -51.79 -11.13
C TYR A 348 17.70 -52.85 -10.56
N VAL A 349 18.99 -52.50 -10.45
CA VAL A 349 20.03 -53.26 -9.73
C VAL A 349 20.67 -52.41 -8.62
N CYS A 350 20.89 -53.00 -7.45
CA CYS A 350 21.53 -52.34 -6.32
C CYS A 350 22.99 -52.02 -6.65
N ARG A 351 23.40 -50.75 -6.57
CA ARG A 351 24.77 -50.33 -6.95
C ARG A 351 25.86 -50.75 -5.96
N ILE A 352 25.49 -51.29 -4.79
CA ILE A 352 26.43 -51.74 -3.75
C ILE A 352 26.81 -53.21 -3.97
N CYS A 353 25.83 -54.10 -4.17
CA CYS A 353 26.05 -55.55 -4.29
C CYS A 353 25.52 -56.17 -5.60
N GLN A 354 24.99 -55.36 -6.53
CA GLN A 354 24.48 -55.75 -7.86
C GLN A 354 23.24 -56.67 -7.87
N SER A 355 22.59 -56.90 -6.72
CA SER A 355 21.33 -57.66 -6.64
C SER A 355 20.12 -56.86 -7.16
N THR A 356 19.14 -57.55 -7.75
CA THR A 356 17.85 -57.01 -8.23
C THR A 356 16.73 -57.06 -7.18
N GLU A 357 16.98 -57.68 -6.02
CA GLU A 357 15.90 -57.99 -5.06
C GLU A 357 15.62 -56.87 -4.05
N HIS A 358 16.53 -55.91 -3.85
CA HIS A 358 16.39 -54.84 -2.86
C HIS A 358 16.85 -53.48 -3.38
N SER A 359 16.28 -52.40 -2.81
CA SER A 359 16.72 -51.04 -3.08
C SER A 359 18.10 -50.80 -2.46
N ILE A 360 18.92 -49.91 -3.01
CA ILE A 360 20.21 -49.50 -2.42
C ILE A 360 20.08 -49.05 -0.95
N LYS A 361 18.87 -48.68 -0.50
CA LYS A 361 18.63 -48.27 0.88
C LYS A 361 18.57 -49.44 1.85
N ASP A 362 18.16 -50.61 1.38
CA ASP A 362 17.91 -51.83 2.16
C ASP A 362 19.02 -52.86 1.92
N CYS A 363 20.15 -52.42 1.37
CA CYS A 363 21.29 -53.27 1.09
C CYS A 363 21.99 -53.71 2.39
N PRO A 364 22.13 -55.02 2.64
CA PRO A 364 22.73 -55.54 3.87
C PRO A 364 24.21 -55.16 4.04
N GLU A 365 24.90 -54.79 2.95
CA GLU A 365 26.32 -54.38 2.97
C GLU A 365 26.51 -52.86 3.14
N ARG A 366 25.44 -52.09 3.41
CA ARG A 366 25.49 -50.62 3.50
C ARG A 366 26.13 -50.07 4.78
N SER A 367 26.38 -50.92 5.77
CA SER A 367 26.61 -50.51 7.17
C SER A 367 28.02 -49.98 7.49
N LYS A 368 29.01 -50.10 6.60
CA LYS A 368 30.37 -49.62 6.87
C LYS A 368 30.78 -48.47 5.94
N PRO A 369 31.19 -47.31 6.48
CA PRO A 369 31.78 -46.24 5.67
C PRO A 369 33.08 -46.71 4.99
N PRO A 370 33.40 -46.23 3.77
CA PRO A 370 34.68 -46.51 3.13
C PRO A 370 35.88 -46.07 4.00
N GLU A 371 37.02 -46.76 3.87
CA GLU A 371 38.26 -46.38 4.58
C GLU A 371 38.61 -44.91 4.32
N GLY A 372 38.70 -44.12 5.41
CA GLY A 372 38.97 -42.67 5.37
C GLY A 372 37.75 -41.75 5.55
N TYR A 373 36.53 -42.28 5.67
CA TYR A 373 35.36 -41.43 5.98
C TYR A 373 35.37 -40.94 7.45
N ILE A 374 35.23 -39.63 7.66
CA ILE A 374 35.11 -39.01 8.99
C ILE A 374 33.78 -38.24 9.06
N CYS A 375 32.97 -38.53 10.08
CA CYS A 375 31.70 -37.86 10.31
C CYS A 375 31.92 -36.37 10.63
N ARG A 376 31.37 -35.45 9.82
CA ARG A 376 31.53 -33.99 10.03
C ARG A 376 30.78 -33.42 11.25
N ARG A 377 30.05 -34.25 12.00
CA ARG A 377 29.31 -33.85 13.20
C ARG A 377 30.08 -34.14 14.49
N CYS A 378 30.64 -35.34 14.63
CA CYS A 378 31.36 -35.78 15.83
C CYS A 378 32.84 -36.11 15.59
N GLN A 379 33.31 -36.02 14.34
CA GLN A 379 34.68 -36.34 13.91
C GLN A 379 35.12 -37.80 14.13
N GLN A 380 34.19 -38.74 14.26
CA GLN A 380 34.47 -40.19 14.35
C GLN A 380 34.29 -40.88 12.98
N SER A 381 34.98 -42.00 12.75
CA SER A 381 35.02 -42.72 11.46
C SER A 381 34.09 -43.93 11.35
N ASP A 382 33.38 -44.29 12.42
CA ASP A 382 32.65 -45.57 12.54
C ASP A 382 31.23 -45.55 11.92
N HIS A 383 30.70 -44.38 11.57
CA HIS A 383 29.33 -44.23 11.08
C HIS A 383 29.19 -43.11 10.04
N PHE A 384 28.16 -43.19 9.19
CA PHE A 384 27.78 -42.08 8.30
C PHE A 384 27.15 -40.93 9.10
N ILE A 385 27.36 -39.68 8.66
CA ILE A 385 26.84 -38.44 9.29
C ILE A 385 25.33 -38.47 9.62
N ARG A 386 24.56 -39.28 8.88
CA ARG A 386 23.11 -39.43 9.06
C ARG A 386 22.74 -40.19 10.35
N ASP A 387 23.62 -41.09 10.77
CA ASP A 387 23.46 -42.04 11.86
C ASP A 387 24.39 -41.67 13.04
N CYS A 388 24.80 -40.39 13.11
CA CYS A 388 25.64 -39.84 14.15
C CYS A 388 24.92 -39.86 15.51
N PRO A 389 25.50 -40.47 16.56
CA PRO A 389 24.85 -40.59 17.87
C PRO A 389 24.60 -39.24 18.56
N THR A 390 25.35 -38.19 18.20
CA THR A 390 25.18 -36.83 18.74
C THR A 390 24.17 -35.97 17.95
N LYS A 391 23.43 -36.57 17.01
CA LYS A 391 22.51 -35.86 16.10
C LYS A 391 21.34 -35.15 16.79
N ASP A 392 20.90 -35.67 17.94
CA ASP A 392 19.71 -35.20 18.66
C ASP A 392 20.06 -34.44 19.96
N GLU A 393 21.32 -34.05 20.14
CA GLU A 393 21.69 -33.16 21.24
C GLU A 393 21.01 -31.78 21.08
N LYS A 394 20.27 -31.37 22.11
CA LYS A 394 19.54 -30.10 22.13
C LYS A 394 20.40 -28.98 22.73
N GLY A 395 20.27 -27.78 22.17
CA GLY A 395 20.83 -26.55 22.71
C GLY A 395 20.02 -26.03 23.92
N ASP A 396 20.50 -24.95 24.52
CA ASP A 396 19.90 -24.31 25.71
C ASP A 396 18.49 -23.76 25.45
N THR A 397 18.18 -23.37 24.22
CA THR A 397 16.86 -22.89 23.79
C THR A 397 15.90 -24.01 23.37
N GLY A 398 16.28 -25.28 23.58
CA GLY A 398 15.50 -26.46 23.16
C GLY A 398 15.59 -26.78 21.66
N GLY A 399 16.27 -25.93 20.88
CA GLY A 399 16.62 -26.12 19.48
C GLY A 399 17.81 -27.05 19.27
N ARG A 400 18.35 -27.10 18.05
CA ARG A 400 19.50 -27.96 17.73
C ARG A 400 20.79 -27.37 18.31
N LYS A 401 21.63 -28.21 18.92
CA LYS A 401 22.94 -27.77 19.42
C LYS A 401 23.85 -27.31 18.26
N PRO A 402 24.47 -26.13 18.34
CA PRO A 402 25.39 -25.67 17.30
C PRO A 402 26.67 -26.52 17.21
N PRO A 403 27.35 -26.54 16.05
CA PRO A 403 28.66 -27.17 15.91
C PRO A 403 29.72 -26.50 16.81
N PRO A 404 30.78 -27.23 17.24
CA PRO A 404 31.89 -26.66 18.00
C PRO A 404 32.51 -25.45 17.28
N GLY A 405 32.60 -24.30 17.96
CA GLY A 405 33.13 -23.04 17.41
C GLY A 405 32.09 -22.14 16.74
N TYR A 406 30.81 -22.51 16.72
CA TYR A 406 29.73 -21.62 16.30
C TYR A 406 29.40 -20.60 17.38
N VAL A 407 29.42 -19.31 17.03
CA VAL A 407 28.98 -18.21 17.89
C VAL A 407 27.79 -17.51 17.22
N CYS A 408 26.66 -17.42 17.93
CA CYS A 408 25.48 -16.72 17.48
C CYS A 408 25.80 -15.24 17.25
N ARG A 409 25.67 -14.77 16.00
CA ARG A 409 26.02 -13.39 15.62
C ARG A 409 25.10 -12.32 16.22
N ALA A 410 23.96 -12.71 16.78
CA ALA A 410 23.00 -11.78 17.36
C ALA A 410 23.23 -11.52 18.86
N CYS A 411 23.67 -12.51 19.62
CA CYS A 411 23.81 -12.41 21.08
C CYS A 411 25.16 -12.89 21.63
N GLY A 412 26.02 -13.48 20.78
CA GLY A 412 27.33 -14.01 21.19
C GLY A 412 27.31 -15.38 21.88
N SER A 413 26.16 -16.05 21.98
CA SER A 413 26.07 -17.38 22.61
C SER A 413 26.57 -18.50 21.70
N GLU A 414 27.23 -19.50 22.27
CA GLU A 414 27.66 -20.73 21.59
C GLU A 414 26.61 -21.86 21.68
N ASN A 415 25.55 -21.66 22.45
CA ASN A 415 24.65 -22.74 22.87
C ASN A 415 23.39 -22.90 22.01
N HIS A 416 23.07 -21.94 21.13
CA HIS A 416 21.94 -21.98 20.20
C HIS A 416 22.28 -21.37 18.84
N LEU A 417 21.52 -21.75 17.81
CA LEU A 417 21.63 -21.16 16.48
C LEU A 417 20.92 -19.80 16.44
N ILE A 418 21.35 -18.91 15.53
CA ILE A 418 20.77 -17.56 15.37
C ILE A 418 19.26 -17.55 15.13
N ASP A 419 18.71 -18.60 14.52
CA ASP A 419 17.27 -18.74 14.31
C ASP A 419 16.50 -19.02 15.60
N ASP A 420 17.14 -19.65 16.58
CA ASP A 420 16.61 -19.94 17.91
C ASP A 420 17.04 -18.90 18.95
N CYS A 421 17.65 -17.78 18.51
CA CYS A 421 18.13 -16.73 19.39
C CYS A 421 16.96 -15.93 20.00
N PRO A 422 16.85 -15.82 21.33
CA PRO A 422 15.74 -15.13 21.99
C PRO A 422 15.57 -13.67 21.55
N GLU A 423 16.68 -12.96 21.29
CA GLU A 423 16.68 -11.57 20.83
C GLU A 423 16.17 -11.44 19.38
N VAL A 424 16.50 -12.41 18.52
CA VAL A 424 16.04 -12.43 17.12
C VAL A 424 14.55 -12.81 17.05
N VAL A 425 14.10 -13.74 17.89
CA VAL A 425 12.71 -14.20 17.94
C VAL A 425 11.78 -13.08 18.45
N LYS A 426 12.18 -12.34 19.50
CA LYS A 426 11.44 -11.15 19.96
C LYS A 426 11.29 -10.10 18.84
N GLY A 427 12.38 -9.78 18.14
CA GLY A 427 12.36 -8.81 17.04
C GLY A 427 11.51 -9.25 15.85
N ARG A 428 11.41 -10.57 15.56
CA ARG A 428 10.50 -11.11 14.53
C ARG A 428 9.03 -10.97 14.94
N HIS A 429 8.68 -11.28 16.18
CA HIS A 429 7.31 -11.13 16.69
C HIS A 429 6.83 -9.67 16.67
N GLU A 430 7.67 -8.70 17.03
CA GLU A 430 7.31 -7.28 16.95
C GLU A 430 7.11 -6.81 15.49
N ARG A 431 7.90 -7.33 14.54
CA ARG A 431 7.73 -7.05 13.11
C ARG A 431 6.45 -7.69 12.54
N GLU A 432 6.08 -8.89 12.98
CA GLU A 432 4.85 -9.55 12.59
C GLU A 432 3.59 -8.84 13.10
N GLN A 433 3.62 -8.36 14.35
CA GLN A 433 2.51 -7.55 14.90
C GLN A 433 2.32 -6.23 14.15
N ARG A 434 3.38 -5.63 13.60
CA ARG A 434 3.32 -4.42 12.77
C ARG A 434 2.84 -4.70 11.34
N ARG A 435 3.09 -5.89 10.79
CA ARG A 435 2.65 -6.30 9.44
C ARG A 435 1.14 -6.55 9.31
N HIS A 436 0.45 -6.81 10.42
CA HIS A 436 -1.00 -6.99 10.45
C HIS A 436 -1.81 -5.69 10.59
N LYS A 437 -1.15 -4.54 10.82
CA LYS A 437 -1.79 -3.22 10.68
C LYS A 437 -1.46 -2.69 9.28
N GLY A 438 -2.49 -2.44 8.48
CA GLY A 438 -2.36 -1.77 7.18
C GLY A 438 -1.74 -0.36 7.30
N PRO A 439 -1.69 0.44 6.23
CA PRO A 439 -1.23 1.81 6.33
C PRO A 439 -2.00 2.52 7.45
N ALA A 440 -1.27 3.31 8.24
CA ALA A 440 -1.79 4.13 9.30
C ALA A 440 -3.03 4.91 8.82
N LYS A 441 -4.23 4.50 9.23
CA LYS A 441 -5.45 5.25 8.97
C LYS A 441 -5.25 6.66 9.53
N GLU A 442 -5.48 7.70 8.72
CA GLU A 442 -5.55 9.07 9.22
C GLU A 442 -6.63 9.13 10.30
N ILE A 443 -6.29 9.70 11.46
CA ILE A 443 -7.21 9.78 12.58
C ILE A 443 -8.25 10.84 12.22
N THR A 444 -9.47 10.41 11.92
CA THR A 444 -10.56 11.33 11.63
C THR A 444 -10.97 12.13 12.88
N ALA A 445 -11.66 13.26 12.71
CA ALA A 445 -12.05 14.12 13.83
C ALA A 445 -12.87 13.39 14.92
N ASP A 446 -13.60 12.33 14.58
CA ASP A 446 -14.34 11.47 15.50
C ASP A 446 -13.46 10.42 16.22
N GLU A 447 -12.29 10.09 15.69
CA GLU A 447 -11.29 9.20 16.30
C GLU A 447 -10.20 9.99 17.04
N CYS A 448 -10.09 11.29 16.80
CA CYS A 448 -9.07 12.21 17.34
C CYS A 448 -9.28 12.54 18.82
N TRP A 449 -8.26 12.35 19.64
CA TRP A 449 -8.32 12.60 21.10
C TRP A 449 -8.37 14.09 21.48
N PHE A 450 -8.17 14.99 20.53
CA PHE A 450 -8.16 16.44 20.72
C PHE A 450 -9.25 17.15 19.90
N CYS A 451 -10.18 16.43 19.28
CA CYS A 451 -11.29 17.08 18.58
C CYS A 451 -12.48 17.23 19.52
N LEU A 452 -13.02 18.46 19.62
CA LEU A 452 -14.24 18.75 20.36
C LEU A 452 -15.44 17.90 19.88
N MET A 453 -15.41 17.48 18.62
CA MET A 453 -16.42 16.61 18.00
C MET A 453 -16.30 15.14 18.42
N ASN A 454 -15.18 14.71 19.00
CA ASN A 454 -15.02 13.34 19.48
C ASN A 454 -15.73 13.19 20.85
N PRO A 455 -16.72 12.30 20.99
CA PRO A 455 -17.39 12.08 22.28
C PRO A 455 -16.46 11.50 23.35
N LYS A 456 -15.31 10.91 22.98
CA LYS A 456 -14.30 10.36 23.88
C LYS A 456 -13.25 11.40 24.34
N LEU A 457 -13.34 12.64 23.88
CA LEU A 457 -12.48 13.72 24.36
C LEU A 457 -12.60 13.84 25.88
N ALA A 458 -11.45 14.00 26.56
CA ALA A 458 -11.38 14.26 27.99
C ALA A 458 -11.82 15.70 28.30
N LYS A 459 -13.13 15.96 28.23
CA LYS A 459 -13.72 17.30 28.38
C LYS A 459 -13.39 17.97 29.72
N HIS A 460 -13.06 17.18 30.75
CA HIS A 460 -12.66 17.69 32.05
C HIS A 460 -11.30 18.38 32.07
N LEU A 461 -10.47 18.18 31.04
CA LEU A 461 -9.16 18.85 30.92
C LEU A 461 -9.25 20.21 30.21
N LEU A 462 -10.41 20.57 29.65
CA LEU A 462 -10.63 21.84 28.96
C LEU A 462 -10.69 22.99 29.96
N VAL A 463 -9.88 24.03 29.73
CA VAL A 463 -9.80 25.19 30.64
C VAL A 463 -10.32 26.49 30.03
N SER A 464 -10.14 26.69 28.73
CA SER A 464 -10.63 27.87 28.00
C SER A 464 -11.06 27.47 26.58
N LEU A 465 -12.04 28.19 26.02
CA LEU A 465 -12.60 27.98 24.69
C LEU A 465 -12.73 29.34 24.00
N GLY A 466 -12.00 29.54 22.91
CA GLY A 466 -12.11 30.71 22.05
C GLY A 466 -12.88 30.40 20.77
N GLU A 467 -12.71 31.25 19.75
CA GLU A 467 -13.44 31.13 18.48
C GLU A 467 -12.79 30.11 17.55
N GLU A 468 -11.46 30.08 17.49
CA GLU A 468 -10.67 29.23 16.59
C GLU A 468 -9.79 28.22 17.35
N CYS A 469 -9.48 28.46 18.63
CA CYS A 469 -8.63 27.60 19.46
C CYS A 469 -9.25 27.36 20.84
N TYR A 470 -8.76 26.32 21.51
CA TYR A 470 -9.11 26.04 22.90
C TYR A 470 -7.86 25.65 23.70
N LEU A 471 -7.93 25.83 25.01
CA LEU A 471 -6.88 25.44 25.94
C LEU A 471 -7.28 24.17 26.68
N SER A 472 -6.33 23.23 26.80
CA SER A 472 -6.50 22.02 27.61
C SER A 472 -5.22 21.68 28.36
N LEU A 473 -5.36 21.07 29.53
CA LEU A 473 -4.26 20.32 30.13
C LEU A 473 -4.03 19.01 29.34
N PRO A 474 -2.77 18.55 29.20
CA PRO A 474 -2.47 17.24 28.64
C PRO A 474 -2.67 16.14 29.70
N LYS A 475 -3.04 14.95 29.23
CA LYS A 475 -2.91 13.73 30.06
C LYS A 475 -1.44 13.50 30.39
N GLY A 476 -1.15 13.31 31.67
CA GLY A 476 0.22 13.09 32.14
C GLY A 476 1.13 14.29 31.95
N GLN A 477 0.71 15.45 32.46
CA GLN A 477 1.53 16.67 32.45
C GLN A 477 2.93 16.45 33.05
N LEU A 478 3.90 17.28 32.62
CA LEU A 478 5.28 17.16 33.09
C LEU A 478 5.42 17.70 34.52
N PRO A 479 4.86 18.88 34.86
CA PRO A 479 4.86 19.42 36.21
C PRO A 479 4.18 18.49 37.22
N ILE A 480 4.72 18.45 38.43
CA ILE A 480 4.27 17.57 39.50
C ILE A 480 3.55 18.39 40.57
N THR A 481 2.21 18.41 40.54
CA THR A 481 1.41 19.18 41.52
C THR A 481 1.28 18.47 42.87
N SER A 482 1.42 17.13 42.87
CA SER A 482 1.15 16.25 44.02
C SER A 482 2.38 15.93 44.86
N SER A 483 3.57 16.39 44.45
CA SER A 483 4.81 16.07 45.15
C SER A 483 4.83 16.65 46.56
N LYS A 484 5.27 15.82 47.51
CA LYS A 484 5.55 16.25 48.89
C LYS A 484 6.96 16.83 49.04
N ASP A 485 7.82 16.69 48.02
CA ASP A 485 9.15 17.27 48.02
C ASP A 485 9.06 18.80 47.83
N PRO A 486 9.53 19.61 48.80
CA PRO A 486 9.50 21.06 48.71
C PRO A 486 10.22 21.60 47.47
N LYS A 487 11.33 20.97 47.07
CA LYS A 487 12.12 21.43 45.91
C LYS A 487 11.36 21.26 44.60
N ILE A 488 10.67 20.13 44.44
CA ILE A 488 9.83 19.87 43.27
C ILE A 488 8.61 20.79 43.25
N LYS A 489 8.04 21.10 44.42
CA LYS A 489 6.90 22.00 44.53
C LYS A 489 7.27 23.45 44.19
N GLU A 490 8.47 23.90 44.57
CA GLU A 490 9.00 25.22 44.18
C GLU A 490 9.27 25.32 42.68
N LEU A 491 9.64 24.22 42.01
CA LEU A 491 9.81 24.16 40.55
C LEU A 491 8.50 24.31 39.77
N PHE A 492 7.35 24.00 40.38
CA PHE A 492 6.05 24.03 39.72
C PHE A 492 5.02 24.84 40.54
N PRO A 493 5.20 26.18 40.65
CA PRO A 493 4.37 27.03 41.51
C PRO A 493 2.98 27.33 40.93
N VAL A 494 2.74 27.03 39.65
CA VAL A 494 1.50 27.33 38.95
C VAL A 494 0.37 26.39 39.41
N PRO A 495 -0.80 26.91 39.85
CA PRO A 495 -1.96 26.10 40.21
C PRO A 495 -2.38 25.17 39.06
N GLY A 496 -2.63 23.89 39.37
CA GLY A 496 -2.97 22.88 38.36
C GLY A 496 -1.80 22.43 37.46
N GLY A 497 -0.58 22.90 37.67
CA GLY A 497 0.63 22.39 37.03
C GLY A 497 1.02 23.05 35.70
N GLY A 498 0.19 23.90 35.10
CA GLY A 498 0.62 24.86 34.08
C GLY A 498 1.12 24.32 32.73
N HIS A 499 1.22 22.99 32.52
CA HIS A 499 1.42 22.43 31.18
C HIS A 499 0.12 22.56 30.39
N ILE A 500 0.10 23.42 29.38
CA ILE A 500 -1.10 23.72 28.58
C ILE A 500 -0.86 23.36 27.12
N LEU A 501 -1.91 22.86 26.47
CA LEU A 501 -2.00 22.68 25.04
C LEU A 501 -2.90 23.78 24.47
N ILE A 502 -2.39 24.54 23.50
CA ILE A 502 -3.18 25.39 22.62
C ILE A 502 -3.50 24.57 21.38
N ILE A 503 -4.78 24.31 21.16
CA ILE A 503 -5.24 23.39 20.12
C ILE A 503 -6.26 24.13 19.25
N PRO A 504 -6.06 24.22 17.92
CA PRO A 504 -7.07 24.78 17.02
C PRO A 504 -8.33 23.91 17.03
N ILE A 505 -9.47 24.48 16.68
CA ILE A 505 -10.73 23.74 16.54
C ILE A 505 -10.73 22.99 15.19
N SER A 506 -10.13 23.58 14.15
CA SER A 506 -9.94 23.00 12.82
C SER A 506 -9.00 21.80 12.88
N HIS A 507 -9.53 20.60 12.60
CA HIS A 507 -8.76 19.35 12.62
C HIS A 507 -7.67 19.34 11.54
N ARG A 508 -6.47 19.76 11.93
CA ARG A 508 -5.28 19.83 11.08
C ARG A 508 -4.10 19.22 11.81
N PRO A 509 -3.16 18.55 11.11
CA PRO A 509 -2.02 17.89 11.75
C PRO A 509 -0.97 18.86 12.30
N THR A 510 -0.84 20.05 11.74
CA THR A 510 0.14 21.09 12.14
C THR A 510 -0.46 22.49 11.98
N LEU A 511 0.05 23.50 12.70
CA LEU A 511 -0.39 24.89 12.53
C LEU A 511 -0.12 25.41 11.11
N ARG A 512 0.98 25.00 10.47
CA ARG A 512 1.28 25.38 9.07
C ARG A 512 0.33 24.78 8.03
N SER A 513 -0.35 23.67 8.36
CA SER A 513 -1.30 23.02 7.47
C SER A 513 -2.71 23.64 7.50
N LEU A 514 -2.90 24.73 8.25
CA LEU A 514 -4.14 25.51 8.24
C LEU A 514 -4.37 26.14 6.86
N PRO A 515 -5.60 26.13 6.32
CA PRO A 515 -5.90 26.75 5.03
C PRO A 515 -5.74 28.28 5.13
N PRO A 516 -5.34 28.98 4.06
CA PRO A 516 -5.09 30.43 4.10
C PRO A 516 -6.28 31.28 4.59
N SER A 517 -7.51 30.78 4.43
CA SER A 517 -8.73 31.43 4.90
C SER A 517 -8.89 31.44 6.42
N GLU A 518 -8.37 30.42 7.12
CA GLU A 518 -8.49 30.23 8.58
C GLU A 518 -7.16 30.52 9.31
N ALA A 519 -6.03 30.43 8.60
CA ALA A 519 -4.70 30.55 9.20
C ALA A 519 -4.52 31.89 9.93
N THR A 520 -4.95 33.00 9.33
CA THR A 520 -4.79 34.32 9.94
C THR A 520 -5.59 34.49 11.22
N SER A 521 -6.86 34.06 11.26
CA SER A 521 -7.70 34.16 12.47
C SER A 521 -7.15 33.25 13.57
N THR A 522 -6.85 32.00 13.22
CA THR A 522 -6.32 30.99 14.14
C THR A 522 -4.98 31.44 14.75
N LEU A 523 -4.03 31.89 13.94
CA LEU A 523 -2.71 32.32 14.43
C LEU A 523 -2.81 33.58 15.30
N ASN A 524 -3.70 34.52 14.96
CA ASN A 524 -3.95 35.68 15.82
C ASN A 524 -4.50 35.27 17.18
N GLU A 525 -5.37 34.27 17.23
CA GLU A 525 -5.91 33.72 18.49
C GLU A 525 -4.85 32.95 19.29
N VAL A 526 -4.00 32.17 18.62
CA VAL A 526 -2.83 31.53 19.24
C VAL A 526 -1.96 32.59 19.93
N GLU A 527 -1.63 33.69 19.26
CA GLU A 527 -0.81 34.76 19.84
C GLU A 527 -1.49 35.49 21.02
N LYS A 528 -2.82 35.66 20.99
CA LYS A 528 -3.59 36.17 22.15
C LYS A 528 -3.44 35.23 23.35
N TYR A 529 -3.59 33.92 23.16
CA TYR A 529 -3.39 32.94 24.23
C TYR A 529 -1.94 32.92 24.73
N LYS A 530 -0.94 32.99 23.85
CA LYS A 530 0.48 33.07 24.25
C LYS A 530 0.74 34.30 25.14
N THR A 531 0.18 35.45 24.76
CA THR A 531 0.31 36.70 25.52
C THR A 531 -0.37 36.60 26.90
N ALA A 532 -1.58 36.03 26.95
CA ALA A 532 -2.33 35.80 28.18
C ALA A 532 -1.60 34.84 29.13
N LEU A 533 -1.14 33.69 28.62
CA LEU A 533 -0.38 32.69 29.38
C LEU A 533 0.94 33.25 29.90
N THR A 534 1.64 34.06 29.10
CA THR A 534 2.88 34.74 29.52
C THR A 534 2.61 35.67 30.69
N SER A 535 1.56 36.50 30.60
CA SER A 535 1.17 37.43 31.67
C SER A 535 0.74 36.67 32.93
N PHE A 536 0.01 35.57 32.77
CA PHE A 536 -0.41 34.71 33.86
C PHE A 536 0.78 34.06 34.57
N PHE A 537 1.69 33.39 33.86
CA PHE A 537 2.85 32.73 34.46
C PHE A 537 3.82 33.69 35.12
N ALA A 538 3.93 34.93 34.62
CA ALA A 538 4.73 35.96 35.25
C ALA A 538 4.31 36.23 36.71
N THR A 539 3.01 36.11 37.03
CA THR A 539 2.50 36.27 38.41
C THR A 539 2.99 35.19 39.38
N TYR A 540 3.43 34.05 38.85
CA TYR A 540 4.01 32.93 39.59
C TYR A 540 5.54 32.84 39.43
N GLY A 541 6.19 33.91 38.95
CA GLY A 541 7.63 33.95 38.76
C GLY A 541 8.14 32.95 37.71
N CYS A 542 7.31 32.64 36.72
CA CYS A 542 7.63 31.72 35.63
C CYS A 542 7.55 32.42 34.28
N SER A 543 8.30 31.91 33.31
CA SER A 543 8.24 32.31 31.90
C SER A 543 7.92 31.09 31.03
N PRO A 544 6.96 31.17 30.10
CA PRO A 544 6.62 30.03 29.25
C PRO A 544 7.69 29.76 28.19
N ILE A 545 7.88 28.48 27.90
CA ILE A 545 8.33 28.03 26.57
C ILE A 545 7.11 27.60 25.76
N PHE A 546 7.14 27.84 24.45
CA PHE A 546 6.13 27.33 23.52
C PHE A 546 6.81 26.40 22.53
N PHE A 547 6.22 25.24 22.23
CA PHE A 547 6.81 24.35 21.24
C PHE A 547 5.78 23.53 20.48
N GLU A 548 6.07 23.30 19.21
CA GLU A 548 5.30 22.43 18.32
C GLU A 548 6.24 21.38 17.74
N VAL A 549 5.82 20.11 17.80
CA VAL A 549 6.47 19.00 17.10
C VAL A 549 5.54 18.59 15.95
N ALA A 550 5.71 19.24 14.81
CA ALA A 550 4.93 19.05 13.61
C ALA A 550 5.46 17.86 12.80
N LYS A 551 4.69 16.77 12.75
CA LYS A 551 5.03 15.62 11.91
C LYS A 551 3.81 15.10 11.16
N ARG A 552 3.74 15.44 9.88
CA ARG A 552 2.62 15.13 8.97
C ARG A 552 2.40 13.62 8.79
N MET A 553 3.46 12.81 8.88
CA MET A 553 3.42 11.36 8.61
C MET A 553 3.07 10.47 9.82
N LEU A 554 3.03 11.02 11.04
CA LEU A 554 2.98 10.23 12.27
C LEU A 554 1.64 10.40 12.97
N HIS A 555 0.56 9.89 12.36
CA HIS A 555 -0.75 9.82 13.00
C HIS A 555 -1.18 11.14 13.67
N GLY A 556 -0.86 12.29 13.05
CA GLY A 556 -1.07 13.61 13.66
C GLY A 556 -2.52 13.73 14.09
N VAL A 557 -2.75 13.62 15.40
CA VAL A 557 -4.08 13.53 15.98
C VAL A 557 -4.75 14.90 15.83
N HIS A 558 -3.96 15.96 16.04
CA HIS A 558 -4.31 17.37 15.92
C HIS A 558 -3.02 18.19 16.11
N ALA A 559 -2.90 19.34 15.47
CA ALA A 559 -1.94 20.37 15.80
C ALA A 559 -2.05 20.70 17.30
N GLN A 560 -0.91 20.71 17.99
CA GLN A 560 -0.83 20.99 19.40
C GLN A 560 0.39 21.86 19.65
N LEU A 561 0.15 23.10 20.08
CA LEU A 561 1.21 23.96 20.57
C LEU A 561 1.28 23.78 22.09
N HIS A 562 2.36 23.19 22.55
CA HIS A 562 2.58 22.95 23.96
C HIS A 562 3.15 24.20 24.63
N THR A 563 2.73 24.42 25.87
CA THR A 563 3.25 25.44 26.78
C THR A 563 3.73 24.78 28.06
N LEU A 564 4.91 25.17 28.53
CA LEU A 564 5.42 24.79 29.85
C LEU A 564 5.98 26.01 30.58
N PRO A 565 5.60 26.23 31.86
CA PRO A 565 6.17 27.29 32.67
C PRO A 565 7.58 26.89 33.13
N ILE A 566 8.56 27.75 32.86
CA ILE A 566 9.93 27.61 33.37
C ILE A 566 10.11 28.62 34.51
N PRO A 567 10.47 28.18 35.73
CA PRO A 567 10.78 29.09 36.82
C PRO A 567 11.89 30.07 36.44
N ASN A 568 11.71 31.35 36.76
CA ASN A 568 12.73 32.38 36.49
C ASN A 568 14.01 32.17 37.32
N SER A 569 14.00 31.24 38.28
CA SER A 569 15.20 30.80 39.00
C SER A 569 16.16 29.97 38.14
N ILE A 570 15.69 29.41 37.01
CA ILE A 570 16.51 28.67 36.06
C ILE A 570 16.90 29.66 34.94
N PRO A 571 18.21 29.94 34.75
CA PRO A 571 18.69 30.81 33.69
C PRO A 571 18.28 30.30 32.30
N LEU A 572 17.98 31.22 31.38
CA LEU A 572 17.58 30.88 30.02
C LEU A 572 18.66 30.10 29.28
N GLU A 573 19.92 30.42 29.54
CA GLU A 573 21.09 29.75 28.97
C GLU A 573 21.14 28.27 29.38
N GLU A 574 20.73 27.93 30.60
CA GLU A 574 20.67 26.53 31.05
C GLU A 574 19.56 25.75 30.32
N VAL A 575 18.41 26.40 30.08
CA VAL A 575 17.32 25.82 29.29
C VAL A 575 17.79 25.53 27.86
N GLU A 576 18.44 26.51 27.22
CA GLU A 576 18.99 26.35 25.87
C GLU A 576 20.07 25.26 25.82
N GLN A 577 20.99 25.24 26.79
CA GLN A 577 22.03 24.22 26.89
C GLN A 577 21.43 22.81 27.04
N ALA A 578 20.39 22.65 27.86
CA ALA A 578 19.70 21.37 28.03
C ALA A 578 19.08 20.88 26.71
N LEU A 579 18.48 21.77 25.92
CA LEU A 579 17.94 21.46 24.59
C LEU A 579 19.04 21.05 23.61
N VAL A 580 20.13 21.82 23.52
CA VAL A 580 21.27 21.54 22.63
C VAL A 580 21.98 20.25 23.03
N GLN A 581 22.16 19.99 24.32
CA GLN A 581 22.77 18.76 24.82
C GLN A 581 21.91 17.54 24.49
N THR A 582 20.60 17.63 24.66
CA THR A 582 19.65 16.58 24.25
C THR A 582 19.70 16.38 22.74
N GLY A 583 19.82 17.47 21.96
CA GLY A 583 20.07 17.44 20.52
C GLY A 583 21.30 16.62 20.16
N LYS A 584 22.45 16.91 20.77
CA LYS A 584 23.70 16.15 20.56
C LYS A 584 23.55 14.66 20.88
N GLN A 585 22.88 14.31 21.98
CA GLN A 585 22.65 12.92 22.38
C GLN A 585 21.75 12.16 21.40
N THR A 586 20.76 12.84 20.83
CA THR A 586 19.78 12.26 19.91
C THR A 586 20.12 12.45 18.43
N ARG A 587 21.25 13.11 18.13
CA ARG A 587 21.72 13.48 16.78
C ARG A 587 20.73 14.40 16.06
N ILE A 588 20.17 15.37 16.80
CA ILE A 588 19.26 16.41 16.33
C ILE A 588 19.98 17.76 16.45
N GLU A 589 20.06 18.48 15.33
CA GLU A 589 20.64 19.81 15.27
C GLU A 589 19.55 20.88 15.41
N LEU A 590 19.76 21.83 16.32
CA LEU A 590 18.86 22.97 16.54
C LEU A 590 19.49 24.22 15.91
N LEU A 591 18.77 24.85 15.00
CA LEU A 591 19.16 26.06 14.29
C LEU A 591 18.41 27.27 14.85
N GLU A 592 19.08 28.42 14.93
CA GLU A 592 18.47 29.71 15.28
C GLU A 592 18.04 30.45 14.01
N GLU A 593 17.05 29.89 13.32
CA GLU A 593 16.53 30.41 12.04
C GLU A 593 14.99 30.31 11.99
N ASP A 594 14.36 31.11 11.14
CA ASP A 594 12.94 30.98 10.85
C ASP A 594 12.65 29.72 10.02
N LEU A 595 11.45 29.15 10.22
CA LEU A 595 10.95 28.06 9.38
C LEU A 595 10.82 28.56 7.93
N GLY A 596 11.75 28.15 7.06
CA GLY A 596 11.65 28.40 5.62
C GLY A 596 10.33 27.90 5.01
N GLU A 597 10.02 28.33 3.79
CA GLU A 597 8.72 28.09 3.12
C GLU A 597 8.44 26.63 2.73
N THR A 598 9.41 25.73 2.85
CA THR A 598 9.43 24.48 2.07
C THR A 598 9.09 23.20 2.85
N THR A 599 8.88 23.23 4.18
CA THR A 599 8.75 21.97 4.97
C THR A 599 7.57 21.93 5.96
N ASP A 600 6.82 20.83 5.93
CA ASP A 600 5.69 20.53 6.83
C ASP A 600 6.09 19.68 8.06
N ASN A 601 7.33 19.17 8.10
CA ASN A 601 7.85 18.34 9.19
C ASN A 601 8.95 19.09 9.93
N TYR A 602 8.63 19.63 11.11
CA TYR A 602 9.55 20.46 11.88
C TYR A 602 9.30 20.34 13.38
N MET A 603 10.32 20.66 14.18
CA MET A 603 10.15 21.00 15.57
C MET A 603 10.56 22.46 15.74
N GLN A 604 9.68 23.26 16.34
CA GLN A 604 9.95 24.65 16.68
C GLN A 604 9.78 24.83 18.18
N ILE A 605 10.74 25.51 18.81
CA ILE A 605 10.74 25.85 20.23
C ILE A 605 10.97 27.35 20.34
N GLU A 606 10.02 28.06 20.93
CA GLU A 606 10.11 29.46 21.28
C GLU A 606 10.46 29.59 22.76
N LEU A 607 11.62 30.18 23.02
CA LEU A 607 12.15 30.42 24.36
C LEU A 607 11.64 31.76 24.93
N PRO A 608 11.62 31.92 26.27
CA PRO A 608 11.47 33.22 26.90
C PRO A 608 12.40 34.26 26.27
N GLY A 609 11.89 35.44 25.93
CA GLY A 609 12.65 36.48 25.24
C GLY A 609 12.58 36.42 23.70
N GLY A 610 11.84 35.47 23.12
CA GLY A 610 11.48 35.46 21.70
C GLY A 610 12.47 34.73 20.79
N LYS A 611 13.56 34.18 21.33
CA LYS A 611 14.49 33.34 20.58
C LYS A 611 13.81 32.05 20.14
N ARG A 612 14.00 31.65 18.88
CA ARG A 612 13.41 30.46 18.27
C ARG A 612 14.49 29.46 17.88
N LEU A 613 14.29 28.21 18.29
CA LEU A 613 15.12 27.08 17.91
C LEU A 613 14.29 26.15 17.02
N VAL A 614 14.84 25.82 15.86
CA VAL A 614 14.15 25.04 14.83
C VAL A 614 14.98 23.82 14.44
N HIS A 615 14.28 22.70 14.22
CA HIS A 615 14.83 21.52 13.57
C HIS A 615 13.90 21.07 12.45
N ILE A 616 14.40 21.04 11.22
CA ILE A 616 13.69 20.49 10.07
C ILE A 616 13.90 18.97 10.05
N MET A 617 12.81 18.22 9.94
CA MET A 617 12.88 16.76 9.91
C MET A 617 12.83 16.24 8.47
N ASP A 618 13.78 15.37 8.10
CA ASP A 618 13.77 14.70 6.80
C ASP A 618 12.67 13.63 6.72
N ASP A 619 12.06 13.50 5.54
CA ASP A 619 11.04 12.48 5.28
C ASP A 619 11.61 11.06 5.48
N GLY A 620 10.96 10.27 6.34
CA GLY A 620 11.36 8.90 6.67
C GLY A 620 12.34 8.75 7.84
N THR A 621 12.79 9.85 8.47
CA THR A 621 13.64 9.78 9.66
C THR A 621 12.85 9.50 10.95
N ARG A 622 13.46 8.72 11.85
CA ARG A 622 12.91 8.50 13.20
C ARG A 622 13.20 9.73 14.05
N PHE A 623 12.14 10.34 14.57
CA PHE A 623 12.22 11.51 15.43
C PHE A 623 11.55 11.21 16.78
N PRO A 624 12.20 11.49 17.93
CA PRO A 624 11.61 11.29 19.25
C PRO A 624 10.58 12.40 19.53
N LEU A 625 9.28 12.07 19.47
CA LEU A 625 8.19 13.03 19.73
C LEU A 625 8.22 13.65 21.15
N GLN A 626 8.92 13.01 22.09
CA GLN A 626 9.11 13.50 23.46
C GLN A 626 10.41 14.32 23.63
N PHE A 627 11.06 14.75 22.54
CA PHE A 627 12.37 15.44 22.59
C PHE A 627 12.39 16.60 23.60
N VAL A 628 11.43 17.53 23.50
CA VAL A 628 11.38 18.70 24.38
C VAL A 628 11.16 18.27 25.83
N ARG A 629 10.30 17.25 26.04
CA ARG A 629 10.07 16.66 27.36
C ARG A 629 11.31 15.98 27.93
N MET A 630 12.14 15.33 27.10
CA MET A 630 13.41 14.73 27.53
C MET A 630 14.37 15.78 28.08
N ALA A 631 14.53 16.88 27.35
CA ALA A 631 15.40 17.99 27.76
C ALA A 631 14.93 18.60 29.09
N LEU A 632 13.63 18.90 29.21
CA LEU A 632 13.08 19.55 30.39
C LEU A 632 12.96 18.62 31.60
N ALA A 633 12.64 17.34 31.41
CA ALA A 633 12.63 16.36 32.49
C ALA A 633 14.04 16.19 33.09
N SER A 634 15.08 16.22 32.24
CA SER A 634 16.46 16.22 32.71
C SER A 634 16.80 17.52 33.45
N LEU A 635 16.38 18.68 32.92
CA LEU A 635 16.62 19.99 33.54
C LEU A 635 15.97 20.12 34.92
N PHE A 636 14.73 19.63 35.07
CA PHE A 636 13.99 19.64 36.32
C PHE A 636 14.38 18.50 37.28
N GLY A 637 15.32 17.63 36.91
CA GLY A 637 15.75 16.51 37.75
C GLY A 637 14.70 15.42 37.94
N VAL A 638 13.78 15.24 36.99
CA VAL A 638 12.68 14.26 37.01
C VAL A 638 12.72 13.31 35.80
N PRO A 639 13.83 12.57 35.58
CA PRO A 639 14.02 11.75 34.37
C PRO A 639 12.97 10.64 34.19
N ASP A 640 12.35 10.17 35.27
CA ASP A 640 11.30 9.14 35.22
C ASP A 640 10.02 9.64 34.53
N ARG A 641 9.85 10.96 34.38
CA ARG A 641 8.69 11.58 33.75
C ARG A 641 8.83 11.84 32.26
N VAL A 642 9.89 11.35 31.61
CA VAL A 642 10.10 11.48 30.16
C VAL A 642 8.95 10.85 29.36
N ASP A 643 8.47 9.67 29.76
CA ASP A 643 7.26 9.08 29.14
C ASP A 643 6.00 9.63 29.82
N TRP A 644 5.18 10.36 29.06
CA TRP A 644 3.92 10.92 29.55
C TRP A 644 2.95 9.83 30.02
N LYS A 645 3.03 8.61 29.48
CA LYS A 645 2.16 7.49 29.90
C LYS A 645 2.40 7.08 31.34
N SER A 646 3.64 7.23 31.81
CA SER A 646 4.02 6.99 33.21
C SER A 646 3.56 8.09 34.15
N CYS A 647 3.05 9.21 33.61
CA CYS A 647 2.66 10.40 34.36
C CYS A 647 1.13 10.56 34.46
N VAL A 648 0.35 9.66 33.86
CA VAL A 648 -1.13 9.74 33.86
C VAL A 648 -1.66 9.53 35.27
N GLU A 649 -2.52 10.45 35.72
CA GLU A 649 -3.16 10.44 37.04
C GLU A 649 -4.63 10.02 36.92
N SER A 650 -5.33 9.92 38.07
CA SER A 650 -6.77 9.62 38.06
C SER A 650 -7.60 10.77 37.51
N GLU A 651 -8.78 10.47 36.93
CA GLU A 651 -9.67 11.47 36.34
C GLU A 651 -10.13 12.51 37.37
N GLU A 652 -10.32 12.11 38.64
CA GLU A 652 -10.66 13.01 39.74
C GLU A 652 -9.55 14.04 39.98
N ARG A 653 -8.29 13.60 39.93
CA ARG A 653 -7.14 14.47 40.14
C ARG A 653 -6.95 15.41 38.97
N GLU A 654 -7.08 14.89 37.75
CA GLU A 654 -7.06 15.70 36.51
C GLU A 654 -8.13 16.80 36.53
N LYS A 655 -9.36 16.48 37.00
CA LYS A 655 -10.44 17.47 37.20
C LYS A 655 -10.06 18.55 38.19
N GLU A 656 -9.49 18.16 39.32
CA GLU A 656 -9.08 19.09 40.37
C GLU A 656 -8.00 20.06 39.85
N GLU A 657 -7.01 19.54 39.13
CA GLU A 657 -5.94 20.34 38.52
C GLU A 657 -6.49 21.30 37.45
N ALA A 658 -7.38 20.83 36.59
CA ALA A 658 -8.00 21.65 35.56
C ALA A 658 -8.83 22.79 36.17
N GLU A 659 -9.62 22.54 37.22
CA GLU A 659 -10.39 23.57 37.91
C GLU A 659 -9.50 24.57 38.66
N GLN A 660 -8.41 24.12 39.29
CA GLN A 660 -7.42 25.01 39.91
C GLN A 660 -6.80 25.95 38.88
N PHE A 661 -6.36 25.41 37.74
CA PHE A 661 -5.81 26.22 36.66
C PHE A 661 -6.84 27.20 36.11
N LYS A 662 -8.05 26.73 35.82
CA LYS A 662 -9.16 27.55 35.28
C LYS A 662 -9.53 28.70 36.21
N SER A 663 -9.62 28.44 37.51
CA SER A 663 -9.89 29.48 38.50
C SER A 663 -8.78 30.53 38.56
N ALA A 664 -7.51 30.11 38.44
CA ALA A 664 -6.38 31.01 38.48
C ALA A 664 -6.21 31.81 37.18
N PHE A 665 -6.49 31.19 36.03
CA PHE A 665 -6.32 31.79 34.71
C PHE A 665 -7.48 32.71 34.31
N ARG A 666 -8.64 32.62 34.97
CA ARG A 666 -9.88 33.32 34.60
C ARG A 666 -9.74 34.82 34.32
N SER A 667 -8.92 35.55 35.09
CA SER A 667 -8.74 37.01 34.88
C SER A 667 -7.82 37.37 33.72
N PHE A 668 -7.10 36.38 33.18
CA PHE A 668 -6.16 36.54 32.07
C PHE A 668 -6.70 35.97 30.76
N ASP A 669 -7.75 35.15 30.82
CA ASP A 669 -8.35 34.52 29.66
C ASP A 669 -8.92 35.58 28.69
N PRO A 670 -8.41 35.65 27.44
CA PRO A 670 -8.84 36.66 26.48
C PRO A 670 -10.23 36.43 25.88
N PHE A 671 -10.90 35.30 26.18
CA PHE A 671 -12.19 34.90 25.60
C PHE A 671 -13.30 34.62 26.62
N LEU A 672 -13.06 34.91 27.92
CA LEU A 672 -14.02 34.74 29.01
C LEU A 672 -14.80 36.01 29.39
#